data_AF-A0A9W9LGP8-F1
#
_entry.id   AF-A0A9W9LGP8-F1
#
_cell.length_a   1.000
_cell.length_b   1.000
_cell.length_c   1.000
_cell.angle_alpha   90.00
_cell.angle_beta   90.00
_cell.angle_gamma   90.00
#
_symmetry.space_group_name_H-M   'P 1'
#
loop_
_entity.id
_entity.type
_entity.pdbx_description
1 polymer ?
#
loop_
_entity_poly.entity_id
_entity_poly.type
_entity_poly.pdbx_seq_one_letter_code
_entity_poly.pdbx_strand_id
1 'polypeptide(L)'
;MFPYGCSYQPEQGSSTNLSLPQVGLDAKATLLANTSRTTIKQAFANPSRTDPVTDAIYTFPLYEDASIVSFTCRIADEVIIGRVEPTTQADDEQQAARFKGETAGIFSQSSDSSPVFKTRVGNVPADGQVLVELTIVQELKQDRQTTDIKLDIVMEKGSIIRAVRSPSHPIEAILGRTSSMVESVFEPCYAFAMLCENVALHEDFVLTIELDQERRPFAFLEVHPTLPNQQALMVSLVPKFNPPPKKRVSEIVLIINRSESTMEHTMVQAALEVFLKSLPRGCYFNITLLGSHAQKIWPESRACNQRNLENALDLAKSVEANMGDMDMLSVLQAAVKDRFQGKYLELLLITDGRTQDQPEVLDFVQQSSQRGYARFFTLGAGRHVSHYLIKEISRVGMGFSDLIFNCEEVDEAVTRMVKGALTPRLACVALASPITENSDQREIEDLSPAAASTFCFYDQHPRDQREPIPGLNVPRHIFDPAIMPAFYPDIRYTAYCLLPRKDFRIPQNPQTIILHAFCQGELLGLRIPVQIVAKGETIHHLAAKQTVRDLELGRGWIEKAKGVRASGHSGSGGSWVGKPVQLECQRLGTRFQISGRHCSFVAVSCNQRPQDDCTVAPPSSWDAALPCGVAMTSPVVRSATLAEVIHARDSSQRESHLQHLVNMQTPNGSWEWNEELLNIVSQELLMLAPRDIQYRMEACYGSLTRGNWDLSAHPLWPRMLATFLAGQWLETRAGNAREEWDPAKKKADFWMDDSTGGLDMADQLMIRNLLKELASFL
;
A
#
# COMPACT_ATOMS: atom_id res chain seq x y z
N MET A 1 -7.99 26.73 -22.83
CA MET A 1 -6.86 25.91 -22.34
C MET A 1 -6.36 26.59 -21.08
N PHE A 2 -6.47 25.96 -19.90
CA PHE A 2 -5.90 26.54 -18.68
C PHE A 2 -4.37 26.54 -18.83
N PRO A 3 -3.68 27.65 -18.55
CA PRO A 3 -2.23 27.64 -18.56
C PRO A 3 -1.72 26.86 -17.35
N TYR A 4 -1.09 25.70 -17.60
CA TYR A 4 -0.28 25.02 -16.59
C TYR A 4 1.03 25.80 -16.38
N GLY A 5 1.57 25.77 -15.17
CA GLY A 5 2.69 26.61 -14.74
C GLY A 5 2.24 27.84 -13.94
N CYS A 6 3.05 28.89 -13.94
CA CYS A 6 2.78 30.11 -13.18
C CYS A 6 2.04 31.14 -14.04
N SER A 7 0.90 31.64 -13.55
CA SER A 7 0.04 32.61 -14.26
C SER A 7 -0.46 33.71 -13.34
N TYR A 8 -0.85 34.85 -13.89
CA TYR A 8 -1.34 36.02 -13.15
C TYR A 8 -2.34 36.83 -13.96
N GLN A 9 -3.08 37.70 -13.29
CA GLN A 9 -3.98 38.66 -13.91
C GLN A 9 -3.38 40.07 -13.85
N PRO A 10 -3.22 40.77 -14.98
CA PRO A 10 -2.56 42.08 -15.00
C PRO A 10 -3.42 43.21 -14.39
N GLU A 11 -4.74 43.07 -14.36
CA GLU A 11 -5.67 44.05 -13.76
C GLU A 11 -6.77 43.35 -12.97
N GLN A 12 -7.22 43.94 -11.84
CA GLN A 12 -8.34 43.41 -11.05
C GLN A 12 -9.63 43.44 -11.90
N GLY A 13 -10.05 42.28 -12.40
CA GLY A 13 -11.25 42.13 -13.24
C GLY A 13 -10.99 41.79 -14.71
N SER A 14 -9.73 41.69 -15.15
CA SER A 14 -9.41 41.17 -16.49
C SER A 14 -9.73 39.67 -16.62
N SER A 15 -10.31 39.26 -17.75
CA SER A 15 -10.60 37.86 -18.06
C SER A 15 -9.40 37.10 -18.63
N THR A 16 -8.28 37.78 -18.92
CA THR A 16 -7.09 37.18 -19.53
C THR A 16 -6.02 36.88 -18.49
N ASN A 17 -5.75 35.59 -18.27
CA ASN A 17 -4.60 35.14 -17.48
C ASN A 17 -3.35 35.17 -18.37
N LEU A 18 -2.32 35.89 -17.94
CA LEU A 18 -0.98 35.85 -18.55
C LEU A 18 -0.13 34.80 -17.84
N SER A 19 0.78 34.15 -18.57
CA SER A 19 1.69 33.14 -18.01
C SER A 19 3.09 33.70 -17.85
N LEU A 20 3.76 33.40 -16.74
CA LEU A 20 5.18 33.65 -16.61
C LEU A 20 5.95 32.62 -17.45
N PRO A 21 6.92 33.03 -18.27
CA PRO A 21 7.75 32.11 -19.02
C PRO A 21 8.50 31.17 -18.07
N GLN A 22 8.40 29.87 -18.34
CA GLN A 22 9.23 28.86 -17.68
C GLN A 22 10.63 28.92 -18.29
N VAL A 23 11.64 29.21 -17.46
CA VAL A 23 13.04 29.37 -17.86
C VAL A 23 13.94 28.22 -17.38
N GLY A 24 13.40 27.30 -16.59
CA GLY A 24 14.13 26.12 -16.14
C GLY A 24 13.19 24.97 -15.73
N LEU A 25 13.67 23.75 -15.94
CA LEU A 25 13.00 22.50 -15.58
C LEU A 25 14.07 21.46 -15.24
N ASP A 26 13.91 20.79 -14.10
CA ASP A 26 14.71 19.62 -13.73
C ASP A 26 13.77 18.62 -13.07
N ALA A 27 13.73 17.39 -13.56
CA ALA A 27 12.92 16.33 -12.96
C ALA A 27 13.79 15.11 -12.64
N LYS A 28 13.67 14.62 -11.40
CA LYS A 28 14.28 13.38 -10.96
C LYS A 28 13.20 12.41 -10.50
N ALA A 29 13.10 11.27 -11.17
CA ALA A 29 12.19 10.20 -10.80
C ALA A 29 12.97 8.98 -10.30
N THR A 30 12.54 8.43 -9.17
CA THR A 30 12.99 7.12 -8.66
C THR A 30 11.83 6.14 -8.79
N LEU A 31 12.01 5.12 -9.61
CA LEU A 31 11.04 4.05 -9.81
C LEU A 31 11.39 2.88 -8.89
N LEU A 32 10.45 2.48 -8.03
CA LEU A 32 10.55 1.27 -7.22
C LEU A 32 9.48 0.28 -7.70
N ALA A 33 9.90 -0.70 -8.48
CA ALA A 33 9.04 -1.60 -9.24
C ALA A 33 7.93 -0.86 -10.01
N ASN A 34 6.67 -0.96 -9.58
CA ASN A 34 5.52 -0.29 -10.21
C ASN A 34 5.11 1.00 -9.51
N THR A 35 6.02 1.66 -8.79
CA THR A 35 5.76 2.93 -8.11
C THR A 35 6.80 3.96 -8.52
N SER A 36 6.45 5.24 -8.49
CA SER A 36 7.40 6.33 -8.73
C SER A 36 7.34 7.38 -7.65
N ARG A 37 8.51 7.90 -7.26
CA ARG A 37 8.68 9.17 -6.56
C ARG A 37 9.39 10.14 -7.49
N THR A 38 8.72 11.22 -7.87
CA THR A 38 9.22 12.21 -8.82
C THR A 38 9.34 13.56 -8.15
N THR A 39 10.55 14.12 -8.11
CA THR A 39 10.80 15.50 -7.71
C THR A 39 10.96 16.35 -8.96
N ILE A 40 10.15 17.40 -9.09
CA ILE A 40 10.17 18.34 -10.21
C ILE A 40 10.52 19.72 -9.68
N LYS A 41 11.49 20.36 -10.33
CA LYS A 41 11.92 21.74 -10.06
C LYS A 41 11.65 22.58 -11.30
N GLN A 42 10.89 23.65 -11.14
CA GLN A 42 10.52 24.58 -12.21
C GLN A 42 10.93 25.99 -11.84
N ALA A 43 11.55 26.70 -12.79
CA ALA A 43 11.88 28.10 -12.65
C ALA A 43 11.05 28.93 -13.63
N PHE A 44 10.39 29.98 -13.13
CA PHE A 44 9.65 30.94 -13.92
C PHE A 44 10.22 32.35 -13.70
N ALA A 45 10.27 33.17 -14.75
CA ALA A 45 10.80 34.53 -14.65
C ALA A 45 9.69 35.56 -14.90
N ASN A 46 9.70 36.66 -14.15
CA ASN A 46 8.94 37.85 -14.50
C ASN A 46 9.70 38.63 -15.58
N PRO A 47 9.20 38.69 -16.83
CA PRO A 47 9.92 39.37 -17.90
C PRO A 47 9.86 40.90 -17.80
N SER A 48 8.96 41.46 -16.98
CA SER A 48 8.88 42.91 -16.78
C SER A 48 10.01 43.40 -15.88
N ARG A 49 10.74 44.42 -16.34
CA ARG A 49 11.82 45.07 -15.57
C ARG A 49 11.33 46.14 -14.61
N THR A 50 10.08 46.56 -14.75
CA THR A 50 9.50 47.70 -14.01
C THR A 50 8.33 47.28 -13.15
N ASP A 51 7.52 46.33 -13.61
CA ASP A 51 6.24 46.02 -13.00
C ASP A 51 6.31 44.70 -12.22
N PRO A 52 5.99 44.70 -10.91
CA PRO A 52 5.85 43.48 -10.15
C PRO A 52 4.57 42.74 -10.55
N VAL A 53 4.60 41.43 -10.45
CA VAL A 53 3.43 40.59 -10.69
C VAL A 53 2.66 40.41 -9.39
N THR A 54 1.57 41.18 -9.38
CA THR A 54 0.33 40.97 -8.65
C THR A 54 -0.14 39.51 -8.61
N ASP A 55 -0.16 38.81 -7.47
CA ASP A 55 -1.03 37.63 -7.32
C ASP A 55 -0.75 36.44 -8.26
N ALA A 56 0.50 36.00 -8.35
CA ALA A 56 0.84 34.83 -9.15
C ALA A 56 0.21 33.54 -8.59
N ILE A 57 -0.27 32.70 -9.50
CA ILE A 57 -0.93 31.41 -9.28
C ILE A 57 -0.14 30.33 -10.02
N TYR A 58 0.30 29.33 -9.28
CA TYR A 58 0.91 28.13 -9.83
C TYR A 58 -0.14 27.03 -10.02
N THR A 59 -0.15 26.39 -11.19
CA THR A 59 -1.09 25.33 -11.56
C THR A 59 -0.33 24.13 -12.14
N PHE A 60 -0.52 22.93 -11.60
CA PHE A 60 0.14 21.71 -12.03
C PHE A 60 -0.90 20.57 -12.21
N PRO A 61 -0.93 19.89 -13.37
CA PRO A 61 -1.85 18.77 -13.59
C PRO A 61 -1.37 17.51 -12.85
N LEU A 62 -2.28 16.78 -12.22
CA LEU A 62 -2.01 15.50 -11.58
C LEU A 62 -2.80 14.38 -12.24
N TYR A 63 -2.27 13.17 -12.12
CA TYR A 63 -3.01 11.94 -12.40
C TYR A 63 -3.86 11.52 -11.21
N GLU A 64 -4.93 10.77 -11.48
CA GLU A 64 -5.86 10.26 -10.48
C GLU A 64 -5.16 9.50 -9.32
N ASP A 65 -4.15 8.70 -9.67
CA ASP A 65 -3.41 7.85 -8.73
C ASP A 65 -2.14 8.54 -8.18
N ALA A 66 -1.95 9.82 -8.51
CA ALA A 66 -0.82 10.63 -8.07
C ALA A 66 -1.16 11.48 -6.84
N SER A 67 -0.15 11.77 -6.02
CA SER A 67 -0.27 12.67 -4.88
C SER A 67 0.99 13.49 -4.72
N ILE A 68 0.80 14.80 -4.56
CA ILE A 68 1.85 15.69 -4.10
C ILE A 68 2.04 15.40 -2.61
N VAL A 69 3.29 15.17 -2.21
CA VAL A 69 3.69 14.88 -0.82
C VAL A 69 4.63 15.96 -0.27
N SER A 70 5.16 16.80 -1.14
CA SER A 70 5.96 17.97 -0.77
C SER A 70 5.82 19.06 -1.82
N PHE A 71 5.70 20.30 -1.36
CA PHE A 71 5.68 21.50 -2.18
C PHE A 71 6.50 22.59 -1.48
N THR A 72 7.41 23.21 -2.22
CA THR A 72 8.16 24.39 -1.78
C THR A 72 8.20 25.38 -2.93
N CYS A 73 7.90 26.63 -2.63
CA CYS A 73 8.01 27.73 -3.58
C CYS A 73 8.90 28.82 -2.98
N ARG A 74 9.86 29.32 -3.76
CA ARG A 74 10.72 30.41 -3.36
C ARG A 74 10.57 31.57 -4.33
N ILE A 75 10.34 32.76 -3.78
CA ILE A 75 10.26 34.02 -4.52
C ILE A 75 11.13 35.04 -3.81
N ALA A 76 12.20 35.49 -4.46
CA ALA A 76 13.23 36.31 -3.83
C ALA A 76 13.73 35.68 -2.50
N ASP A 77 13.47 36.34 -1.38
CA ASP A 77 13.82 35.89 -0.02
C ASP A 77 12.68 35.13 0.69
N GLU A 78 11.47 35.13 0.14
CA GLU A 78 10.32 34.44 0.71
C GLU A 78 10.34 32.95 0.35
N VAL A 79 10.20 32.09 1.36
CA VAL A 79 10.05 30.64 1.18
C VAL A 79 8.68 30.23 1.69
N ILE A 80 7.92 29.61 0.80
CA ILE A 80 6.57 29.10 1.03
C ILE A 80 6.67 27.58 1.05
N ILE A 81 6.22 26.97 2.15
CA ILE A 81 6.21 25.51 2.31
C ILE A 81 4.77 25.03 2.37
N GLY A 82 4.46 24.01 1.57
CA GLY A 82 3.17 23.32 1.61
C GLY A 82 3.12 22.34 2.79
N ARG A 83 2.04 22.42 3.58
CA ARG A 83 1.71 21.48 4.65
C ARG A 83 0.28 20.99 4.47
N VAL A 84 0.04 19.71 4.76
CA VAL A 84 -1.33 19.17 4.75
C VAL A 84 -1.96 19.38 6.12
N GLU A 85 -3.08 20.09 6.13
CA GLU A 85 -3.90 20.35 7.31
C GLU A 85 -5.35 19.91 7.08
N PRO A 86 -6.15 19.70 8.15
CA PRO A 86 -7.59 19.52 8.02
C PRO A 86 -8.21 20.69 7.24
N THR A 87 -9.14 20.42 6.31
CA THR A 87 -9.67 21.45 5.39
C THR A 87 -10.19 22.71 6.09
N THR A 88 -10.88 22.57 7.23
CA THR A 88 -11.37 23.72 8.00
C THR A 88 -10.24 24.57 8.57
N GLN A 89 -9.18 23.93 9.07
CA GLN A 89 -8.01 24.63 9.60
C GLN A 89 -7.21 25.28 8.47
N ALA A 90 -7.12 24.61 7.32
CA ALA A 90 -6.51 25.14 6.12
C ALA A 90 -7.18 26.45 5.64
N ASP A 91 -8.51 26.48 5.67
CA ASP A 91 -9.30 27.67 5.35
C ASP A 91 -9.02 28.81 6.35
N ASP A 92 -8.99 28.52 7.64
CA ASP A 92 -8.76 29.50 8.70
C ASP A 92 -7.33 30.08 8.63
N GLU A 93 -6.31 29.24 8.46
CA GLU A 93 -4.91 29.65 8.33
C GLU A 93 -4.71 30.52 7.08
N GLN A 94 -5.36 30.18 5.97
CA GLN A 94 -5.30 31.01 4.77
C GLN A 94 -5.94 32.38 5.00
N GLN A 95 -7.11 32.43 5.62
CA GLN A 95 -7.79 33.70 5.91
C GLN A 95 -6.95 34.57 6.85
N ALA A 96 -6.32 33.97 7.86
CA ALA A 96 -5.43 34.67 8.78
C ALA A 96 -4.18 35.23 8.06
N ALA A 97 -3.56 34.44 7.18
CA ALA A 97 -2.42 34.89 6.37
C ALA A 97 -2.81 36.03 5.41
N ARG A 98 -3.98 35.92 4.75
CA ARG A 98 -4.52 37.01 3.90
C ARG A 98 -4.74 38.29 4.70
N PHE A 99 -5.26 38.19 5.92
CA PHE A 99 -5.46 39.36 6.79
C PHE A 99 -4.13 40.02 7.18
N LYS A 100 -3.06 39.23 7.32
CA LYS A 100 -1.70 39.72 7.61
C LYS A 100 -0.94 40.22 6.38
N GLY A 101 -1.53 40.11 5.18
CA GLY A 101 -0.84 40.44 3.92
C GLY A 101 0.22 39.42 3.51
N GLU A 102 0.21 38.23 4.11
CA GLU A 102 1.12 37.12 3.79
C GLU A 102 0.58 36.28 2.62
N THR A 103 1.48 35.60 1.90
CA THR A 103 1.10 34.68 0.84
C THR A 103 0.51 33.40 1.43
N ALA A 104 -0.73 33.05 1.03
CA ALA A 104 -1.32 31.76 1.36
C ALA A 104 -2.15 31.16 0.22
N GLY A 105 -1.92 29.88 -0.06
CA GLY A 105 -2.61 29.10 -1.10
C GLY A 105 -3.30 27.87 -0.51
N ILE A 106 -4.48 27.53 -1.03
CA ILE A 106 -5.24 26.32 -0.68
C ILE A 106 -5.34 25.41 -1.89
N PHE A 107 -5.10 24.13 -1.63
CA PHE A 107 -5.44 23.04 -2.53
C PHE A 107 -6.87 22.54 -2.30
N SER A 108 -7.66 22.49 -3.36
CA SER A 108 -8.89 21.70 -3.42
C SER A 108 -8.85 20.76 -4.61
N GLN A 109 -8.96 19.46 -4.36
CA GLN A 109 -9.18 18.46 -5.40
C GLN A 109 -10.66 18.53 -5.78
N SER A 110 -11.00 19.22 -6.87
CA SER A 110 -12.37 19.24 -7.39
C SER A 110 -12.78 17.84 -7.86
N SER A 111 -14.00 17.40 -7.53
CA SER A 111 -14.54 16.08 -7.86
C SER A 111 -14.80 15.83 -9.35
N ASP A 112 -14.85 16.89 -10.17
CA ASP A 112 -15.53 16.83 -11.48
C ASP A 112 -14.58 16.86 -12.70
N SER A 113 -13.25 16.83 -12.51
CA SER A 113 -12.28 16.74 -13.62
C SER A 113 -10.90 16.25 -13.13
N SER A 114 -9.98 15.95 -14.06
CA SER A 114 -8.60 15.52 -13.75
C SER A 114 -8.00 16.36 -12.62
N PRO A 115 -7.39 15.73 -11.60
CA PRO A 115 -6.96 16.48 -10.42
C PRO A 115 -5.92 17.53 -10.83
N VAL A 116 -6.16 18.79 -10.50
CA VAL A 116 -5.23 19.88 -10.74
C VAL A 116 -4.77 20.43 -9.39
N PHE A 117 -3.46 20.51 -9.20
CA PHE A 117 -2.88 21.25 -8.09
C PHE A 117 -2.83 22.73 -8.46
N LYS A 118 -3.46 23.58 -7.66
CA LYS A 118 -3.45 25.02 -7.85
C LYS A 118 -3.12 25.70 -6.53
N THR A 119 -2.17 26.61 -6.52
CA THR A 119 -1.79 27.36 -5.32
C THR A 119 -1.39 28.79 -5.67
N ARG A 120 -1.65 29.72 -4.76
CA ARG A 120 -1.22 31.11 -4.90
C ARG A 120 0.20 31.22 -4.38
N VAL A 121 1.11 31.70 -5.23
CA VAL A 121 2.53 31.82 -4.89
C VAL A 121 2.91 33.24 -4.47
N GLY A 122 2.05 34.25 -4.68
CA GLY A 122 2.23 35.58 -4.11
C GLY A 122 2.79 36.61 -5.08
N ASN A 123 3.44 37.65 -4.55
CA ASN A 123 3.95 38.78 -5.33
C ASN A 123 5.34 38.45 -5.91
N VAL A 124 5.49 38.49 -7.23
CA VAL A 124 6.79 38.29 -7.89
C VAL A 124 7.38 39.65 -8.25
N PRO A 125 8.57 40.01 -7.73
CA PRO A 125 9.22 41.27 -8.08
C PRO A 125 9.44 41.44 -9.59
N ALA A 126 9.61 42.68 -10.04
CA ALA A 126 10.12 42.96 -11.39
C ALA A 126 11.50 42.32 -11.57
N ASP A 127 11.72 41.67 -12.72
CA ASP A 127 12.91 40.85 -13.01
C ASP A 127 13.15 39.69 -12.01
N GLY A 128 12.14 39.38 -11.20
CA GLY A 128 12.16 38.34 -10.18
C GLY A 128 11.94 36.93 -10.75
N GLN A 129 12.30 35.93 -9.97
CA GLN A 129 12.09 34.53 -10.31
C GLN A 129 11.22 33.82 -9.27
N VAL A 130 10.43 32.86 -9.75
CA VAL A 130 9.67 31.90 -8.95
C VAL A 130 10.31 30.53 -9.14
N LEU A 131 10.79 29.93 -8.06
CA LEU A 131 11.35 28.59 -8.04
C LEU A 131 10.39 27.67 -7.31
N VAL A 132 9.80 26.72 -8.04
CA VAL A 132 8.86 25.74 -7.51
C VAL A 132 9.54 24.37 -7.46
N GLU A 133 9.50 23.71 -6.31
CA GLU A 133 9.89 22.32 -6.12
C GLU A 133 8.69 21.53 -5.60
N LEU A 134 8.39 20.42 -6.26
CA LEU A 134 7.28 19.54 -5.89
C LEU A 134 7.74 18.08 -5.93
N THR A 135 7.27 17.27 -4.98
CA THR A 135 7.48 15.83 -4.97
C THR A 135 6.15 15.12 -5.10
N ILE A 136 6.06 14.23 -6.10
CA ILE A 136 4.87 13.45 -6.44
C ILE A 136 5.19 11.98 -6.18
N VAL A 137 4.25 11.26 -5.57
CA VAL A 137 4.23 9.80 -5.56
C VAL A 137 3.05 9.28 -6.35
N GLN A 138 3.22 8.17 -7.05
CA GLN A 138 2.14 7.50 -7.77
C GLN A 138 2.44 6.02 -8.00
N GLU A 139 1.39 5.23 -8.16
CA GLU A 139 1.50 3.91 -8.77
C GLU A 139 1.61 4.06 -10.28
N LEU A 140 2.67 3.49 -10.85
CA LEU A 140 2.84 3.38 -12.29
C LEU A 140 1.97 2.24 -12.79
N LYS A 141 1.09 2.55 -13.73
CA LYS A 141 0.59 1.54 -14.65
C LYS A 141 1.68 1.25 -15.69
N GLN A 142 1.54 0.16 -16.46
CA GLN A 142 2.25 0.06 -17.73
C GLN A 142 1.71 1.17 -18.66
N ASP A 143 2.10 2.43 -18.41
CA ASP A 143 2.09 3.59 -19.31
C ASP A 143 2.40 4.91 -18.54
N ARG A 144 3.52 5.54 -18.96
CA ARG A 144 3.78 6.99 -19.24
C ARG A 144 3.98 8.06 -18.14
N GLN A 145 5.00 8.93 -18.40
CA GLN A 145 5.21 10.39 -18.12
C GLN A 145 6.43 10.88 -17.29
N THR A 146 7.24 11.81 -17.87
CA THR A 146 7.58 13.22 -17.45
C THR A 146 8.70 13.88 -18.33
N THR A 147 9.20 15.09 -18.03
CA THR A 147 10.05 15.99 -18.86
C THR A 147 11.49 16.17 -18.35
N ASP A 148 12.49 16.54 -19.19
CA ASP A 148 13.95 16.57 -18.91
C ASP A 148 14.36 15.79 -17.65
N ILE A 149 14.25 14.48 -17.78
CA ILE A 149 14.12 13.58 -16.66
C ILE A 149 15.41 12.81 -16.48
N LYS A 150 15.83 12.73 -15.23
CA LYS A 150 16.72 11.68 -14.74
C LYS A 150 15.90 10.60 -14.05
N LEU A 151 15.98 9.38 -14.56
CA LEU A 151 15.19 8.24 -14.14
C LEU A 151 16.11 7.21 -13.47
N ASP A 152 16.04 7.10 -12.15
CA ASP A 152 16.62 5.98 -11.41
C ASP A 152 15.59 4.84 -11.36
N ILE A 153 15.89 3.71 -11.97
CA ILE A 153 14.99 2.56 -12.07
C ILE A 153 15.51 1.45 -11.17
N VAL A 154 14.68 1.05 -10.20
CA VAL A 154 14.99 0.02 -9.20
C VAL A 154 13.88 -1.04 -9.25
N MET A 155 14.18 -2.20 -9.84
CA MET A 155 13.26 -3.35 -9.85
C MET A 155 13.52 -4.29 -8.67
N GLU A 156 12.57 -5.19 -8.41
CA GLU A 156 12.70 -6.25 -7.41
C GLU A 156 13.90 -7.16 -7.69
N LYS A 157 14.56 -7.63 -6.61
CA LYS A 157 15.65 -8.59 -6.72
C LYS A 157 15.20 -9.84 -7.49
N GLY A 158 16.01 -10.24 -8.47
CA GLY A 158 15.74 -11.37 -9.36
C GLY A 158 15.18 -10.98 -10.72
N SER A 159 14.70 -9.74 -10.90
CA SER A 159 14.35 -9.19 -12.21
C SER A 159 15.59 -8.69 -12.95
N ILE A 160 15.64 -8.90 -14.25
CA ILE A 160 16.74 -8.44 -15.11
C ILE A 160 16.17 -7.46 -16.11
N ILE A 161 16.67 -6.23 -16.11
CA ILE A 161 16.29 -5.22 -17.10
C ILE A 161 17.03 -5.52 -18.40
N ARG A 162 16.28 -5.79 -19.47
CA ARG A 162 16.79 -6.07 -20.82
C ARG A 162 16.97 -4.81 -21.64
N ALA A 163 16.03 -3.87 -21.51
CA ALA A 163 16.10 -2.59 -22.18
C ALA A 163 15.30 -1.53 -21.43
N VAL A 164 15.73 -0.28 -21.56
CA VAL A 164 14.95 0.90 -21.19
C VAL A 164 14.87 1.76 -22.45
N ARG A 165 13.66 2.05 -22.90
CA ARG A 165 13.38 2.75 -24.15
C ARG A 165 12.35 3.84 -23.92
N SER A 166 12.31 4.83 -24.80
CA SER A 166 11.21 5.77 -24.89
C SER A 166 10.71 5.85 -26.33
N PRO A 167 9.46 5.46 -26.61
CA PRO A 167 8.89 5.58 -27.95
C PRO A 167 8.49 7.02 -28.29
N SER A 168 8.37 7.93 -27.32
CA SER A 168 7.99 9.33 -27.60
C SER A 168 9.15 10.30 -27.63
N HIS A 169 10.23 10.07 -26.88
CA HIS A 169 11.37 11.00 -26.84
C HIS A 169 12.71 10.25 -26.85
N PRO A 170 13.78 10.80 -27.44
CA PRO A 170 15.08 10.15 -27.42
C PRO A 170 15.71 10.21 -26.02
N ILE A 171 16.21 9.06 -25.56
CA ILE A 171 16.86 8.90 -24.24
C ILE A 171 18.21 8.20 -24.36
N GLU A 172 19.09 8.49 -23.41
CA GLU A 172 20.27 7.69 -23.10
C GLU A 172 19.97 6.81 -21.88
N ALA A 173 20.25 5.51 -21.96
CA ALA A 173 20.00 4.57 -20.88
C ALA A 173 21.24 3.74 -20.55
N ILE A 174 21.53 3.62 -19.25
CA ILE A 174 22.62 2.82 -18.69
C ILE A 174 21.98 1.72 -17.84
N LEU A 175 22.20 0.46 -18.22
CA LEU A 175 21.74 -0.70 -17.45
C LEU A 175 22.73 -1.06 -16.35
N GLY A 176 22.21 -1.64 -15.26
CA GLY A 176 23.02 -2.18 -14.18
C GLY A 176 23.29 -1.24 -13.01
N ARG A 177 22.88 0.03 -13.09
CA ARG A 177 23.20 1.04 -12.07
C ARG A 177 22.19 2.19 -12.07
N THR A 178 22.07 2.89 -10.94
CA THR A 178 21.34 4.17 -10.84
C THR A 178 22.32 5.35 -10.96
N SER A 179 21.79 6.57 -11.13
CA SER A 179 22.58 7.82 -11.25
C SER A 179 23.50 8.11 -10.06
N SER A 180 23.20 7.54 -8.90
CA SER A 180 23.92 7.76 -7.64
C SER A 180 24.88 6.63 -7.26
N MET A 181 24.92 5.55 -8.04
CA MET A 181 25.81 4.42 -7.78
C MET A 181 27.22 4.66 -8.30
N VAL A 182 28.21 4.18 -7.55
CA VAL A 182 29.60 4.12 -8.00
C VAL A 182 29.70 3.18 -9.20
N GLU A 183 30.46 3.56 -10.22
CA GLU A 183 30.55 2.84 -11.51
C GLU A 183 30.97 1.37 -11.41
N SER A 184 31.65 0.98 -10.33
CA SER A 184 32.10 -0.39 -10.08
C SER A 184 31.01 -1.34 -9.60
N VAL A 185 29.84 -0.82 -9.18
CA VAL A 185 28.72 -1.62 -8.68
C VAL A 185 27.76 -1.90 -9.84
N PHE A 186 27.42 -3.17 -10.03
CA PHE A 186 26.48 -3.62 -11.06
C PHE A 186 25.38 -4.46 -10.42
N GLU A 187 24.13 -4.08 -10.68
CA GLU A 187 22.92 -4.78 -10.25
C GLU A 187 21.97 -4.91 -11.45
N PRO A 188 21.67 -6.12 -11.93
CA PRO A 188 20.91 -6.32 -13.17
C PRO A 188 19.44 -5.87 -13.09
N CYS A 189 18.92 -5.63 -11.89
CA CYS A 189 17.59 -5.09 -11.65
C CYS A 189 17.56 -3.56 -11.65
N TYR A 190 18.70 -2.87 -11.84
CA TYR A 190 18.80 -1.42 -11.80
C TYR A 190 19.10 -0.84 -13.18
N ALA A 191 18.62 0.38 -13.42
CA ALA A 191 18.96 1.15 -14.61
C ALA A 191 18.88 2.65 -14.32
N PHE A 192 19.55 3.43 -15.17
CA PHE A 192 19.48 4.87 -15.21
C PHE A 192 19.09 5.29 -16.63
N ALA A 193 18.16 6.23 -16.76
CA ALA A 193 17.85 6.84 -18.05
C ALA A 193 17.79 8.36 -17.95
N MET A 194 18.19 9.02 -19.02
CA MET A 194 18.19 10.48 -19.15
C MET A 194 17.69 10.88 -20.53
N LEU A 195 16.95 11.98 -20.62
CA LEU A 195 16.60 12.58 -21.90
C LEU A 195 17.85 13.12 -22.61
N CYS A 196 17.89 12.99 -23.94
CA CYS A 196 18.96 13.59 -24.73
C CYS A 196 18.87 15.13 -24.71
N GLU A 197 20.00 15.82 -24.95
CA GLU A 197 20.02 17.29 -24.97
C GLU A 197 19.12 17.89 -26.07
N ASN A 198 18.52 19.06 -25.78
CA ASN A 198 17.66 19.85 -26.68
C ASN A 198 16.34 19.18 -27.11
N VAL A 199 15.80 18.28 -26.28
CA VAL A 199 14.51 17.63 -26.53
C VAL A 199 13.40 18.44 -25.86
N ALA A 200 12.50 19.02 -26.66
CA ALA A 200 11.32 19.70 -26.15
C ALA A 200 10.16 18.71 -25.95
N LEU A 201 9.53 18.74 -24.77
CA LEU A 201 8.41 17.87 -24.44
C LEU A 201 7.07 18.52 -24.72
N HIS A 202 6.70 18.50 -25.99
CA HIS A 202 5.41 19.00 -26.47
C HIS A 202 4.28 17.98 -26.29
N GLU A 203 4.64 16.72 -26.03
CA GLU A 203 3.72 15.61 -25.82
C GLU A 203 4.17 14.73 -24.65
N ASP A 204 3.38 13.69 -24.36
CA ASP A 204 3.61 12.78 -23.26
C ASP A 204 4.93 12.01 -23.40
N PHE A 205 5.79 12.09 -22.39
CA PHE A 205 6.96 11.22 -22.32
C PHE A 205 6.58 9.79 -21.93
N VAL A 206 7.05 8.80 -22.68
CA VAL A 206 6.72 7.40 -22.47
C VAL A 206 8.01 6.66 -22.15
N LEU A 207 8.06 5.92 -21.05
CA LEU A 207 9.19 5.05 -20.72
C LEU A 207 8.72 3.59 -20.75
N THR A 208 9.42 2.76 -21.52
CA THR A 208 9.18 1.34 -21.63
C THR A 208 10.38 0.60 -21.05
N ILE A 209 10.13 -0.23 -20.03
CA ILE A 209 11.14 -1.07 -19.37
C ILE A 209 10.86 -2.52 -19.74
N GLU A 210 11.78 -3.15 -20.47
CA GLU A 210 11.71 -4.55 -20.85
C GLU A 210 12.42 -5.40 -19.78
N LEU A 211 11.73 -6.42 -19.24
CA LEU A 211 12.24 -7.31 -18.21
C LEU A 211 12.39 -8.74 -18.75
N ASP A 212 13.38 -9.49 -18.25
CA ASP A 212 13.69 -10.86 -18.69
C ASP A 212 12.75 -11.95 -18.18
N GLN A 213 12.02 -11.71 -17.09
CA GLN A 213 11.32 -12.77 -16.36
C GLN A 213 9.80 -12.65 -16.34
N GLU A 214 9.18 -13.83 -16.20
CA GLU A 214 7.76 -13.98 -15.85
C GLU A 214 7.39 -13.12 -14.65
N ARG A 215 6.20 -12.49 -14.71
CA ARG A 215 5.64 -11.66 -13.64
C ARG A 215 5.52 -12.47 -12.33
N ARG A 216 6.50 -12.35 -11.43
CA ARG A 216 6.51 -12.99 -10.10
C ARG A 216 5.93 -12.06 -9.03
N PRO A 217 5.34 -12.60 -7.96
CA PRO A 217 4.97 -11.81 -6.81
C PRO A 217 6.22 -11.37 -6.03
N PHE A 218 6.18 -10.17 -5.45
CA PHE A 218 7.23 -9.62 -4.60
C PHE A 218 6.63 -8.74 -3.52
N ALA A 219 7.39 -8.45 -2.48
CA ALA A 219 7.02 -7.48 -1.47
C ALA A 219 8.19 -6.59 -1.09
N PHE A 220 7.90 -5.34 -0.75
CA PHE A 220 8.87 -4.36 -0.25
C PHE A 220 8.47 -3.89 1.15
N LEU A 221 9.41 -3.91 2.08
CA LEU A 221 9.24 -3.36 3.43
C LEU A 221 10.05 -2.06 3.54
N GLU A 222 9.37 -0.96 3.82
CA GLU A 222 9.95 0.36 4.01
C GLU A 222 9.89 0.77 5.49
N VAL A 223 10.95 1.41 5.99
CA VAL A 223 11.00 2.01 7.32
C VAL A 223 10.94 3.52 7.20
N HIS A 224 10.03 4.17 7.93
CA HIS A 224 9.91 5.63 7.86
C HIS A 224 11.18 6.30 8.43
N PRO A 225 11.75 7.33 7.78
CA PRO A 225 12.96 8.00 8.24
C PRO A 225 12.74 8.81 9.53
N THR A 226 11.65 9.56 9.62
CA THR A 226 11.34 10.51 10.70
C THR A 226 10.30 10.01 11.70
N LEU A 227 9.22 9.35 11.26
CA LEU A 227 8.20 8.82 12.16
C LEU A 227 8.73 7.62 12.96
N PRO A 228 8.83 7.73 14.30
CA PRO A 228 9.33 6.65 15.13
C PRO A 228 8.37 5.48 15.08
N ASN A 229 8.92 4.28 15.03
CA ASN A 229 8.18 3.03 15.01
C ASN A 229 7.14 2.89 13.87
N GLN A 230 7.37 3.48 12.70
CA GLN A 230 6.49 3.32 11.54
C GLN A 230 7.18 2.53 10.43
N GLN A 231 6.47 1.52 9.92
CA GLN A 231 6.84 0.74 8.75
C GLN A 231 5.67 0.67 7.77
N ALA A 232 5.97 0.39 6.51
CA ALA A 232 4.97 0.12 5.49
C ALA A 232 5.42 -1.04 4.60
N LEU A 233 4.48 -1.95 4.32
CA LEU A 233 4.67 -3.08 3.43
C LEU A 233 3.90 -2.84 2.14
N MET A 234 4.55 -2.98 0.99
CA MET A 234 3.92 -3.08 -0.32
C MET A 234 4.03 -4.53 -0.79
N VAL A 235 2.91 -5.13 -1.20
CA VAL A 235 2.86 -6.48 -1.74
C VAL A 235 2.32 -6.42 -3.16
N SER A 236 3.10 -6.92 -4.13
CA SER A 236 2.67 -7.05 -5.51
C SER A 236 2.45 -8.51 -5.86
N LEU A 237 1.25 -8.82 -6.36
CA LEU A 237 0.78 -10.16 -6.65
C LEU A 237 0.46 -10.27 -8.12
N VAL A 238 1.00 -11.29 -8.80
CA VAL A 238 0.55 -11.68 -10.13
C VAL A 238 0.13 -13.13 -10.06
N PRO A 239 -1.17 -13.38 -9.81
CA PRO A 239 -1.62 -14.73 -9.58
C PRO A 239 -1.52 -15.58 -10.85
N LYS A 240 -1.04 -16.81 -10.71
CA LYS A 240 -1.11 -17.85 -11.73
C LYS A 240 -1.97 -18.97 -11.18
N PHE A 241 -3.13 -19.18 -11.78
CA PHE A 241 -4.06 -20.23 -11.36
C PHE A 241 -4.19 -21.29 -12.45
N ASN A 242 -4.08 -22.56 -12.07
CA ASN A 242 -4.58 -23.69 -12.85
C ASN A 242 -5.76 -24.31 -12.09
N PRO A 243 -6.93 -23.63 -12.03
CA PRO A 243 -8.08 -24.19 -11.33
C PRO A 243 -8.52 -25.49 -12.03
N PRO A 244 -9.00 -26.49 -11.26
CA PRO A 244 -9.52 -27.71 -11.85
C PRO A 244 -10.65 -27.40 -12.84
N PRO A 245 -10.77 -28.13 -13.98
CA PRO A 245 -11.61 -27.80 -15.13
C PRO A 245 -13.11 -28.03 -14.90
N LYS A 246 -13.65 -27.73 -13.71
CA LYS A 246 -15.09 -27.74 -13.48
C LYS A 246 -15.73 -26.63 -14.32
N LYS A 247 -16.21 -27.02 -15.50
CA LYS A 247 -16.98 -26.18 -16.43
C LYS A 247 -18.19 -25.62 -15.71
N ARG A 248 -18.12 -24.36 -15.26
CA ARG A 248 -19.31 -23.58 -14.92
C ARG A 248 -19.87 -22.97 -16.19
N VAL A 249 -21.19 -23.02 -16.34
CA VAL A 249 -21.88 -22.39 -17.47
C VAL A 249 -22.20 -20.95 -17.05
N SER A 250 -21.33 -20.01 -17.44
CA SER A 250 -21.58 -18.58 -17.26
C SER A 250 -22.34 -18.00 -18.46
N GLU A 251 -23.12 -16.96 -18.18
CA GLU A 251 -23.68 -16.06 -19.18
C GLU A 251 -22.75 -14.85 -19.31
N ILE A 252 -22.34 -14.55 -20.54
CA ILE A 252 -21.44 -13.43 -20.83
C ILE A 252 -22.21 -12.38 -21.63
N VAL A 253 -22.43 -11.20 -21.06
CA VAL A 253 -23.14 -10.11 -21.73
C VAL A 253 -22.15 -9.00 -22.06
N LEU A 254 -22.00 -8.72 -23.35
CA LEU A 254 -21.18 -7.63 -23.84
C LEU A 254 -22.03 -6.38 -24.00
N ILE A 255 -21.62 -5.28 -23.38
CA ILE A 255 -22.25 -3.97 -23.50
C ILE A 255 -21.29 -3.05 -24.25
N ILE A 256 -21.77 -2.45 -25.33
CA ILE A 256 -20.94 -1.68 -26.26
C ILE A 256 -21.48 -0.27 -26.38
N ASN A 257 -20.68 0.71 -25.98
CA ASN A 257 -21.01 2.11 -26.20
C ASN A 257 -20.93 2.50 -27.69
N ARG A 258 -21.94 3.23 -28.18
CA ARG A 258 -22.01 3.80 -29.52
C ARG A 258 -21.91 5.33 -29.49
N SER A 259 -20.77 5.87 -29.05
CA SER A 259 -20.48 7.31 -29.19
C SER A 259 -19.96 7.65 -30.60
N GLU A 260 -20.14 8.90 -31.02
CA GLU A 260 -20.02 9.36 -32.42
C GLU A 260 -18.58 9.45 -32.98
N SER A 261 -17.56 9.02 -32.24
CA SER A 261 -16.16 9.21 -32.67
C SER A 261 -15.67 8.11 -33.63
N THR A 262 -15.10 8.52 -34.78
CA THR A 262 -14.74 7.62 -35.88
C THR A 262 -13.56 6.68 -35.56
N MET A 263 -12.58 7.17 -34.78
CA MET A 263 -11.40 6.37 -34.38
C MET A 263 -11.76 5.32 -33.33
N GLU A 264 -12.61 5.66 -32.35
CA GLU A 264 -13.02 4.72 -31.29
C GLU A 264 -13.94 3.64 -31.83
N HIS A 265 -14.78 3.96 -32.82
CA HIS A 265 -15.66 2.99 -33.49
C HIS A 265 -14.87 1.82 -34.12
N THR A 266 -13.73 2.10 -34.76
CA THR A 266 -12.90 1.05 -35.37
C THR A 266 -12.28 0.12 -34.31
N MET A 267 -11.82 0.67 -33.19
CA MET A 267 -11.26 -0.12 -32.08
C MET A 267 -12.32 -0.97 -31.39
N VAL A 268 -13.51 -0.40 -31.16
CA VAL A 268 -14.64 -1.10 -30.55
C VAL A 268 -15.09 -2.26 -31.43
N GLN A 269 -15.13 -2.07 -32.76
CA GLN A 269 -15.43 -3.15 -33.71
C GLN A 269 -14.36 -4.26 -33.68
N ALA A 270 -13.08 -3.90 -33.70
CA ALA A 270 -12.00 -4.87 -33.57
C ALA A 270 -12.11 -5.66 -32.26
N ALA A 271 -12.37 -4.99 -31.14
CA ALA A 271 -12.53 -5.62 -29.84
C ALA A 271 -13.71 -6.60 -29.80
N LEU A 272 -14.85 -6.22 -30.40
CA LEU A 272 -16.01 -7.09 -30.52
C LEU A 272 -15.70 -8.34 -31.36
N GLU A 273 -15.01 -8.20 -32.49
CA GLU A 273 -14.65 -9.34 -33.34
C GLU A 273 -13.75 -10.34 -32.61
N VAL A 274 -12.69 -9.83 -31.98
CA VAL A 274 -11.73 -10.63 -31.21
C VAL A 274 -12.44 -11.32 -30.04
N PHE A 275 -13.34 -10.61 -29.37
CA PHE A 275 -14.10 -11.14 -28.26
C PHE A 275 -14.97 -12.32 -28.70
N LEU A 276 -15.75 -12.14 -29.77
CA LEU A 276 -16.60 -13.20 -30.30
C LEU A 276 -15.79 -14.43 -30.72
N LYS A 277 -14.62 -14.24 -31.33
CA LYS A 277 -13.70 -15.33 -31.71
C LYS A 277 -13.08 -16.04 -30.50
N SER A 278 -12.95 -15.34 -29.36
CA SER A 278 -12.30 -15.83 -28.14
C SER A 278 -13.26 -16.57 -27.19
N LEU A 279 -14.58 -16.51 -27.42
CA LEU A 279 -15.56 -17.16 -26.54
C LEU A 279 -15.47 -18.70 -26.61
N PRO A 280 -15.48 -19.39 -25.45
CA PRO A 280 -15.43 -20.84 -25.42
C PRO A 280 -16.77 -21.45 -25.83
N ARG A 281 -16.71 -22.61 -26.50
CA ARG A 281 -17.92 -23.36 -26.88
C ARG A 281 -18.72 -23.77 -25.64
N GLY A 282 -20.03 -23.52 -25.67
CA GLY A 282 -20.97 -23.93 -24.62
C GLY A 282 -21.27 -22.90 -23.53
N CYS A 283 -20.67 -21.70 -23.55
CA CYS A 283 -21.17 -20.57 -22.76
C CYS A 283 -22.44 -19.97 -23.40
N TYR A 284 -23.17 -19.15 -22.65
CA TYR A 284 -24.24 -18.32 -23.21
C TYR A 284 -23.73 -16.89 -23.37
N PHE A 285 -24.16 -16.20 -24.43
CA PHE A 285 -23.76 -14.81 -24.65
C PHE A 285 -24.86 -13.97 -25.28
N ASN A 286 -24.76 -12.66 -25.09
CA ASN A 286 -25.59 -11.65 -25.75
C ASN A 286 -24.80 -10.34 -25.89
N ILE A 287 -25.25 -9.49 -26.80
CA ILE A 287 -24.69 -8.16 -27.03
C ILE A 287 -25.79 -7.13 -26.81
N THR A 288 -25.50 -6.12 -25.99
CA THR A 288 -26.34 -4.95 -25.77
C THR A 288 -25.61 -3.72 -26.28
N LEU A 289 -26.23 -3.04 -27.24
CA LEU A 289 -25.78 -1.76 -27.74
C LEU A 289 -26.28 -0.67 -26.81
N LEU A 290 -25.38 0.22 -26.40
CA LEU A 290 -25.60 1.28 -25.44
C LEU A 290 -25.63 2.64 -26.17
N GLY A 291 -26.65 3.43 -25.85
CA GLY A 291 -26.88 4.81 -26.27
C GLY A 291 -28.03 5.40 -25.45
N SER A 292 -28.90 6.23 -26.04
CA SER A 292 -30.10 6.75 -25.35
C SER A 292 -31.06 5.67 -24.88
N HIS A 293 -31.01 4.48 -25.49
CA HIS A 293 -31.78 3.31 -25.09
C HIS A 293 -30.93 2.05 -25.27
N ALA A 294 -31.20 1.01 -24.47
CA ALA A 294 -30.55 -0.28 -24.60
C ALA A 294 -31.15 -1.09 -25.76
N GLN A 295 -30.34 -1.49 -26.75
CA GLN A 295 -30.78 -2.42 -27.80
C GLN A 295 -30.02 -3.75 -27.68
N LYS A 296 -30.74 -4.83 -27.39
CA LYS A 296 -30.19 -6.18 -27.40
C LYS A 296 -30.25 -6.77 -28.81
N ILE A 297 -29.21 -7.53 -29.19
CA ILE A 297 -29.25 -8.29 -30.45
C ILE A 297 -30.25 -9.46 -30.38
N TRP A 298 -30.44 -10.02 -29.18
CA TRP A 298 -31.45 -11.05 -28.91
C TRP A 298 -32.21 -10.75 -27.61
N PRO A 299 -33.51 -11.08 -27.52
CA PRO A 299 -34.28 -10.94 -26.28
C PRO A 299 -33.67 -11.74 -25.12
N GLU A 300 -33.15 -12.93 -25.40
CA GLU A 300 -32.47 -13.81 -24.44
C GLU A 300 -31.11 -14.24 -24.98
N SER A 301 -30.16 -14.47 -24.07
CA SER A 301 -28.80 -14.89 -24.40
C SER A 301 -28.79 -16.25 -25.10
N ARG A 302 -27.92 -16.42 -26.10
CA ARG A 302 -27.86 -17.64 -26.91
C ARG A 302 -26.60 -18.44 -26.62
N ALA A 303 -26.67 -19.75 -26.84
CA ALA A 303 -25.50 -20.62 -26.71
C ALA A 303 -24.42 -20.23 -27.76
N CYS A 304 -23.16 -20.21 -27.34
CA CYS A 304 -22.00 -20.01 -28.17
C CYS A 304 -21.79 -21.24 -29.08
N ASN A 305 -22.35 -21.16 -30.29
CA ASN A 305 -22.20 -22.11 -31.38
C ASN A 305 -21.89 -21.36 -32.68
N GLN A 306 -21.38 -22.08 -33.69
CA GLN A 306 -20.90 -21.49 -34.94
C GLN A 306 -21.95 -20.56 -35.59
N ARG A 307 -23.20 -21.01 -35.67
CA ARG A 307 -24.30 -20.27 -36.31
C ARG A 307 -24.62 -18.96 -35.59
N ASN A 308 -24.70 -18.98 -34.25
CA ASN A 308 -24.99 -17.78 -33.47
C ASN A 308 -23.81 -16.80 -33.47
N LEU A 309 -22.58 -17.31 -33.56
CA LEU A 309 -21.36 -16.52 -33.59
C LEU A 309 -21.19 -15.81 -34.93
N GLU A 310 -21.45 -16.49 -36.04
CA GLU A 310 -21.54 -15.89 -37.39
C GLU A 310 -22.65 -14.82 -37.45
N ASN A 311 -23.83 -15.12 -36.92
CA ASN A 311 -24.93 -14.15 -36.86
C ASN A 311 -24.56 -12.90 -36.05
N ALA A 312 -23.87 -13.08 -34.91
CA ALA A 312 -23.39 -11.95 -34.10
C ALA A 312 -22.30 -11.14 -34.83
N LEU A 313 -21.39 -11.79 -35.55
CA LEU A 313 -20.35 -11.12 -36.36
C LEU A 313 -20.95 -10.34 -37.53
N ASP A 314 -21.98 -10.87 -38.19
CA ASP A 314 -22.67 -10.15 -39.26
C ASP A 314 -23.43 -8.94 -38.70
N LEU A 315 -24.11 -9.10 -37.55
CA LEU A 315 -24.71 -7.97 -36.85
C LEU A 315 -23.66 -6.93 -36.45
N ALA A 316 -22.51 -7.37 -35.92
CA ALA A 316 -21.41 -6.50 -35.50
C ALA A 316 -20.93 -5.58 -36.64
N LYS A 317 -20.82 -6.10 -37.86
CA LYS A 317 -20.45 -5.34 -39.06
C LYS A 317 -21.51 -4.30 -39.46
N SER A 318 -22.77 -4.56 -39.13
CA SER A 318 -23.90 -3.67 -39.45
C SER A 318 -24.16 -2.57 -38.40
N VAL A 319 -23.40 -2.54 -37.30
CA VAL A 319 -23.59 -1.55 -36.22
C VAL A 319 -22.96 -0.21 -36.60
N GLU A 320 -23.79 0.77 -36.97
CA GLU A 320 -23.36 2.17 -37.23
C GLU A 320 -23.01 2.91 -35.91
N ALA A 321 -22.93 4.25 -35.82
CA ALA A 321 -22.86 5.01 -34.54
C ALA A 321 -23.95 6.11 -34.50
N ASN A 322 -25.13 5.85 -33.89
CA ASN A 322 -26.33 6.69 -34.11
C ASN A 322 -27.33 6.76 -32.94
N MET A 323 -26.92 6.56 -31.68
CA MET A 323 -27.89 6.40 -30.57
C MET A 323 -28.01 7.56 -29.57
N GLY A 324 -27.37 8.71 -29.78
CA GLY A 324 -27.53 9.89 -28.89
C GLY A 324 -26.91 9.73 -27.50
N ASP A 325 -27.32 10.57 -26.54
CA ASP A 325 -26.73 10.66 -25.19
C ASP A 325 -26.80 9.34 -24.38
N MET A 326 -25.79 9.07 -23.56
CA MET A 326 -25.60 7.81 -22.83
C MET A 326 -26.45 7.74 -21.54
N ASP A 327 -27.28 6.69 -21.41
CA ASP A 327 -27.83 6.22 -20.13
C ASP A 327 -27.22 4.85 -19.76
N MET A 328 -26.05 4.89 -19.10
CA MET A 328 -25.34 3.67 -18.68
C MET A 328 -26.12 2.90 -17.61
N LEU A 329 -26.78 3.62 -16.70
CA LEU A 329 -27.43 3.04 -15.53
C LEU A 329 -28.59 2.12 -15.95
N SER A 330 -29.48 2.60 -16.82
CA SER A 330 -30.64 1.80 -17.24
C SER A 330 -30.21 0.55 -18.04
N VAL A 331 -29.17 0.67 -18.86
CA VAL A 331 -28.62 -0.45 -19.65
C VAL A 331 -28.05 -1.53 -18.72
N LEU A 332 -27.26 -1.13 -17.72
CA LEU A 332 -26.71 -2.06 -16.73
C LEU A 332 -27.83 -2.72 -15.90
N GLN A 333 -28.83 -1.95 -15.48
CA GLN A 333 -30.01 -2.48 -14.77
C GLN A 333 -30.77 -3.51 -15.60
N ALA A 334 -31.03 -3.23 -16.87
CA ALA A 334 -31.71 -4.15 -17.79
C ALA A 334 -30.89 -5.42 -18.03
N ALA A 335 -29.57 -5.30 -18.22
CA ALA A 335 -28.69 -6.47 -18.41
C ALA A 335 -28.69 -7.40 -17.19
N VAL A 336 -28.61 -6.83 -15.97
CA VAL A 336 -28.63 -7.61 -14.73
C VAL A 336 -30.01 -8.21 -14.44
N LYS A 337 -31.09 -7.48 -14.75
CA LYS A 337 -32.48 -7.94 -14.56
C LYS A 337 -32.78 -9.14 -15.44
N ASP A 338 -32.39 -9.07 -16.70
CA ASP A 338 -32.73 -10.05 -17.73
C ASP A 338 -31.74 -11.22 -17.84
N ARG A 339 -30.79 -11.31 -16.90
CA ARG A 339 -29.84 -12.42 -16.81
C ARG A 339 -30.56 -13.78 -16.72
N PHE A 340 -29.88 -14.82 -17.17
CA PHE A 340 -30.33 -16.19 -16.95
C PHE A 340 -30.28 -16.56 -15.48
N GLN A 341 -31.45 -16.78 -14.89
CA GLN A 341 -31.57 -17.25 -13.51
C GLN A 341 -30.84 -18.60 -13.35
N GLY A 342 -30.08 -18.72 -12.26
CA GLY A 342 -29.25 -19.91 -11.98
C GLY A 342 -27.89 -19.93 -12.68
N LYS A 343 -27.55 -18.94 -13.52
CA LYS A 343 -26.20 -18.75 -14.07
C LYS A 343 -25.53 -17.52 -13.46
N TYR A 344 -24.20 -17.53 -13.45
CA TYR A 344 -23.42 -16.33 -13.15
C TYR A 344 -23.40 -15.42 -14.37
N LEU A 345 -23.56 -14.13 -14.15
CA LEU A 345 -23.49 -13.09 -15.16
C LEU A 345 -22.08 -12.48 -15.16
N GLU A 346 -21.41 -12.54 -16.31
CA GLU A 346 -20.15 -11.88 -16.59
C GLU A 346 -20.42 -10.75 -17.57
N LEU A 347 -20.44 -9.51 -17.08
CA LEU A 347 -20.76 -8.35 -17.89
C LEU A 347 -19.46 -7.66 -18.31
N LEU A 348 -19.24 -7.54 -19.62
CA LEU A 348 -18.11 -6.83 -20.19
C LEU A 348 -18.61 -5.53 -20.82
N LEU A 349 -18.15 -4.38 -20.31
CA LEU A 349 -18.52 -3.05 -20.79
C LEU A 349 -17.37 -2.45 -21.59
N ILE A 350 -17.60 -2.17 -22.88
CA ILE A 350 -16.67 -1.43 -23.74
C ILE A 350 -17.18 0.00 -23.84
N THR A 351 -16.38 0.98 -23.42
CA THR A 351 -16.81 2.38 -23.33
C THR A 351 -15.66 3.37 -23.54
N ASP A 352 -16.01 4.57 -23.98
CA ASP A 352 -15.16 5.77 -24.00
C ASP A 352 -15.22 6.53 -22.65
N GLY A 353 -15.88 5.97 -21.62
CA GLY A 353 -15.84 6.43 -20.23
C GLY A 353 -16.65 7.67 -19.89
N ARG A 354 -17.55 8.16 -20.75
CA ARG A 354 -18.35 9.36 -20.48
C ARG A 354 -19.73 9.02 -19.90
N THR A 355 -20.02 9.35 -18.65
CA THR A 355 -21.37 9.22 -18.07
C THR A 355 -21.69 10.38 -17.14
N GLN A 356 -22.97 10.78 -17.05
CA GLN A 356 -23.44 11.86 -16.16
C GLN A 356 -23.75 11.34 -14.74
N ASP A 357 -24.17 10.08 -14.58
CA ASP A 357 -24.65 9.50 -13.31
C ASP A 357 -23.62 8.53 -12.69
N GLN A 358 -22.39 9.00 -12.45
CA GLN A 358 -21.31 8.14 -11.96
C GLN A 358 -21.62 7.47 -10.60
N PRO A 359 -22.11 8.19 -9.57
CA PRO A 359 -22.37 7.58 -8.25
C PRO A 359 -23.42 6.46 -8.31
N GLU A 360 -24.53 6.69 -9.01
CA GLU A 360 -25.65 5.76 -9.11
C GLU A 360 -25.24 4.47 -9.85
N VAL A 361 -24.40 4.59 -10.89
CA VAL A 361 -23.82 3.45 -11.59
C VAL A 361 -22.95 2.62 -10.65
N LEU A 362 -22.06 3.25 -9.90
CA LEU A 362 -21.15 2.55 -8.98
C LEU A 362 -21.92 1.83 -7.86
N ASP A 363 -22.91 2.48 -7.27
CA ASP A 363 -23.77 1.90 -6.23
C ASP A 363 -24.53 0.67 -6.76
N PHE A 364 -25.11 0.77 -7.95
CA PHE A 364 -25.83 -0.34 -8.59
C PHE A 364 -24.92 -1.54 -8.87
N VAL A 365 -23.73 -1.29 -9.42
CA VAL A 365 -22.73 -2.32 -9.75
C VAL A 365 -22.27 -3.03 -8.47
N GLN A 366 -21.98 -2.26 -7.41
CA GLN A 366 -21.56 -2.79 -6.12
C GLN A 366 -22.63 -3.69 -5.51
N GLN A 367 -23.89 -3.23 -5.45
CA GLN A 367 -25.02 -4.01 -4.92
C GLN A 367 -25.23 -5.30 -5.71
N SER A 368 -25.11 -5.25 -7.04
CA SER A 368 -25.26 -6.42 -7.92
C SER A 368 -24.15 -7.45 -7.69
N SER A 369 -22.91 -6.99 -7.50
CA SER A 369 -21.76 -7.87 -7.26
C SER A 369 -21.77 -8.50 -5.86
N GLN A 370 -22.17 -7.74 -4.83
CA GLN A 370 -22.32 -8.22 -3.45
C GLN A 370 -23.31 -9.37 -3.31
N ARG A 371 -24.36 -9.41 -4.14
CA ARG A 371 -25.31 -10.53 -4.18
C ARG A 371 -24.71 -11.82 -4.76
N GLY A 372 -23.49 -11.76 -5.29
CA GLY A 372 -22.71 -12.93 -5.66
C GLY A 372 -22.99 -13.51 -7.04
N TYR A 373 -23.92 -12.94 -7.82
CA TYR A 373 -24.32 -13.50 -9.12
C TYR A 373 -23.76 -12.77 -10.35
N ALA A 374 -23.27 -11.53 -10.21
CA ALA A 374 -22.75 -10.73 -11.33
C ALA A 374 -21.29 -10.33 -11.10
N ARG A 375 -20.53 -10.17 -12.18
CA ARG A 375 -19.24 -9.46 -12.21
C ARG A 375 -19.22 -8.48 -13.39
N PHE A 376 -18.45 -7.42 -13.25
CA PHE A 376 -18.36 -6.36 -14.24
C PHE A 376 -16.91 -6.10 -14.60
N PHE A 377 -16.61 -6.19 -15.89
CA PHE A 377 -15.30 -5.89 -16.48
C PHE A 377 -15.46 -4.69 -17.41
N THR A 378 -14.44 -3.86 -17.52
CA THR A 378 -14.49 -2.63 -18.33
C THR A 378 -13.30 -2.49 -19.26
N LEU A 379 -13.56 -2.20 -20.54
CA LEU A 379 -12.56 -1.93 -21.55
C LEU A 379 -12.72 -0.48 -22.00
N GLY A 380 -11.76 0.36 -21.61
CA GLY A 380 -11.70 1.73 -22.06
C GLY A 380 -11.09 1.81 -23.46
N ALA A 381 -11.85 2.33 -24.43
CA ALA A 381 -11.34 2.53 -25.78
C ALA A 381 -11.02 4.01 -26.04
N GLY A 382 -9.76 4.30 -26.36
CA GLY A 382 -9.32 5.65 -26.72
C GLY A 382 -8.71 6.46 -25.57
N ARG A 383 -8.23 7.66 -25.92
CA ARG A 383 -7.45 8.54 -25.02
C ARG A 383 -8.29 9.41 -24.10
N HIS A 384 -9.59 9.54 -24.37
CA HIS A 384 -10.50 10.40 -23.62
C HIS A 384 -11.32 9.64 -22.57
N VAL A 385 -10.96 8.38 -22.30
CA VAL A 385 -11.66 7.53 -21.35
C VAL A 385 -11.48 8.04 -19.94
N SER A 386 -12.58 8.16 -19.19
CA SER A 386 -12.52 8.33 -17.73
C SER A 386 -11.91 7.09 -17.09
N HIS A 387 -10.60 7.16 -16.83
CA HIS A 387 -9.85 6.11 -16.15
C HIS A 387 -10.44 5.77 -14.78
N TYR A 388 -10.91 6.79 -14.05
CA TYR A 388 -11.56 6.63 -12.75
C TYR A 388 -12.81 5.75 -12.88
N LEU A 389 -13.73 6.12 -13.76
CA LEU A 389 -15.02 5.44 -13.88
C LEU A 389 -14.85 3.96 -14.26
N ILE A 390 -14.04 3.67 -15.29
CA ILE A 390 -13.87 2.28 -15.72
C ILE A 390 -13.18 1.44 -14.65
N LYS A 391 -12.20 2.00 -13.92
CA LYS A 391 -11.51 1.30 -12.82
C LYS A 391 -12.47 1.03 -11.69
N GLU A 392 -13.26 2.02 -11.28
CA GLU A 392 -14.18 1.89 -10.16
C GLU A 392 -15.33 0.91 -10.48
N ILE A 393 -15.93 0.95 -11.67
CA ILE A 393 -16.95 -0.04 -12.09
C ILE A 393 -16.39 -1.45 -11.98
N SER A 394 -15.19 -1.68 -12.50
CA SER A 394 -14.55 -3.00 -12.44
C SER A 394 -14.19 -3.40 -11.00
N ARG A 395 -13.66 -2.47 -10.20
CA ARG A 395 -13.27 -2.70 -8.80
C ARG A 395 -14.49 -3.08 -7.95
N VAL A 396 -15.56 -2.27 -7.96
CA VAL A 396 -16.78 -2.55 -7.18
C VAL A 396 -17.59 -3.70 -7.79
N GLY A 397 -17.45 -3.93 -9.09
CA GLY A 397 -18.02 -5.05 -9.83
C GLY A 397 -17.30 -6.38 -9.65
N MET A 398 -16.18 -6.43 -8.91
CA MET A 398 -15.33 -7.61 -8.73
C MET A 398 -14.73 -8.16 -10.04
N GLY A 399 -14.56 -7.32 -11.06
CA GLY A 399 -13.81 -7.62 -12.28
C GLY A 399 -12.49 -6.85 -12.33
N PHE A 400 -11.97 -6.63 -13.53
CA PHE A 400 -10.83 -5.73 -13.76
C PHE A 400 -11.05 -4.88 -15.01
N SER A 401 -10.35 -3.74 -15.05
CA SER A 401 -10.39 -2.79 -16.14
C SER A 401 -9.14 -2.87 -16.99
N ASP A 402 -9.28 -2.60 -18.28
CA ASP A 402 -8.17 -2.51 -19.23
C ASP A 402 -8.41 -1.33 -20.17
N LEU A 403 -7.35 -0.86 -20.83
CA LEU A 403 -7.41 0.26 -21.76
C LEU A 403 -6.75 -0.13 -23.07
N ILE A 404 -7.31 0.35 -24.17
CA ILE A 404 -6.75 0.21 -25.51
C ILE A 404 -6.64 1.59 -26.15
N PHE A 405 -5.46 1.90 -26.68
CA PHE A 405 -5.22 3.15 -27.40
C PHE A 405 -5.18 2.94 -28.92
N ASN A 406 -4.78 1.74 -29.34
CA ASN A 406 -4.61 1.36 -30.74
C ASN A 406 -5.19 -0.04 -31.00
N CYS A 407 -5.50 -0.35 -32.26
CA CYS A 407 -6.07 -1.66 -32.64
C CYS A 407 -5.13 -2.85 -32.38
N GLU A 408 -3.82 -2.65 -32.33
CA GLU A 408 -2.82 -3.72 -32.10
C GLU A 408 -2.90 -4.29 -30.67
N GLU A 409 -3.37 -3.51 -29.71
CA GLU A 409 -3.48 -3.90 -28.29
C GLU A 409 -4.76 -4.70 -27.98
N VAL A 410 -5.72 -4.70 -28.93
CA VAL A 410 -7.05 -5.27 -28.77
C VAL A 410 -6.99 -6.77 -28.47
N ASP A 411 -6.18 -7.50 -29.22
CA ASP A 411 -6.07 -8.96 -29.11
C ASP A 411 -5.69 -9.39 -27.70
N GLU A 412 -4.64 -8.77 -27.13
CA GLU A 412 -4.16 -9.09 -25.80
C GLU A 412 -5.13 -8.65 -24.70
N ALA A 413 -5.69 -7.44 -24.81
CA ALA A 413 -6.64 -6.91 -23.84
C ALA A 413 -7.90 -7.77 -23.76
N VAL A 414 -8.54 -8.04 -24.90
CA VAL A 414 -9.76 -8.84 -24.96
C VAL A 414 -9.53 -10.27 -24.52
N THR A 415 -8.41 -10.89 -24.92
CA THR A 415 -8.06 -12.25 -24.47
C THR A 415 -7.91 -12.32 -22.96
N ARG A 416 -7.26 -11.32 -22.33
CA ARG A 416 -7.17 -11.21 -20.87
C ARG A 416 -8.56 -11.10 -20.24
N MET A 417 -9.44 -10.26 -20.79
CA MET A 417 -10.80 -10.07 -20.25
C MET A 417 -11.65 -11.32 -20.33
N VAL A 418 -11.62 -12.05 -21.46
CA VAL A 418 -12.31 -13.32 -21.63
C VAL A 418 -11.76 -14.36 -20.65
N LYS A 419 -10.43 -14.48 -20.51
CA LYS A 419 -9.80 -15.36 -19.53
C LYS A 419 -10.26 -15.03 -18.10
N GLY A 420 -10.37 -13.75 -17.77
CA GLY A 420 -10.90 -13.26 -16.49
C GLY A 420 -12.35 -13.67 -16.24
N ALA A 421 -13.24 -13.39 -17.21
CA ALA A 421 -14.66 -13.75 -17.14
C ALA A 421 -14.88 -15.27 -16.97
N LEU A 422 -13.97 -16.09 -17.52
CA LEU A 422 -14.01 -17.55 -17.38
C LEU A 422 -13.35 -18.07 -16.11
N THR A 423 -12.56 -17.24 -15.41
CA THR A 423 -11.89 -17.64 -14.17
C THR A 423 -12.90 -17.75 -13.03
N PRO A 424 -12.92 -18.88 -12.28
CA PRO A 424 -13.74 -19.02 -11.08
C PRO A 424 -13.42 -17.96 -10.02
N ARG A 425 -14.41 -17.60 -9.21
CA ARG A 425 -14.19 -16.69 -8.07
C ARG A 425 -13.25 -17.36 -7.05
N LEU A 426 -12.18 -16.67 -6.70
CA LEU A 426 -11.39 -16.95 -5.51
C LEU A 426 -12.04 -16.23 -4.33
N ALA A 427 -12.36 -16.97 -3.29
CA ALA A 427 -12.92 -16.41 -2.07
C ALA A 427 -11.79 -16.16 -1.09
N CYS A 428 -11.80 -14.99 -0.45
CA CYS A 428 -10.98 -14.65 0.71
C CYS A 428 -9.49 -14.98 0.57
N VAL A 429 -8.70 -13.98 0.22
CA VAL A 429 -7.26 -14.01 0.45
C VAL A 429 -7.01 -13.48 1.85
N ALA A 430 -6.09 -14.09 2.61
CA ALA A 430 -5.56 -13.65 3.90
C ALA A 430 -4.03 -13.62 3.82
N LEU A 431 -3.39 -12.48 4.08
CA LEU A 431 -1.93 -12.39 4.12
C LEU A 431 -1.45 -12.94 5.47
N ALA A 432 -0.83 -14.12 5.53
CA ALA A 432 -0.23 -14.67 6.75
C ALA A 432 1.06 -13.95 7.17
N SER A 433 1.49 -14.29 8.39
CA SER A 433 2.64 -13.70 9.09
C SER A 433 3.90 -13.71 8.24
N PRO A 434 4.73 -12.66 8.31
CA PRO A 434 6.09 -12.71 7.80
C PRO A 434 6.91 -13.77 8.53
N ILE A 435 7.81 -14.41 7.77
CA ILE A 435 8.62 -15.56 8.19
C ILE A 435 10.11 -15.29 7.90
N THR A 436 10.98 -15.77 8.79
CA THR A 436 12.44 -15.84 8.61
C THR A 436 12.87 -17.25 8.19
N GLU A 437 13.94 -17.38 7.41
CA GLU A 437 14.46 -18.67 6.87
C GLU A 437 14.60 -19.82 7.89
N ASN A 438 14.73 -19.53 9.19
CA ASN A 438 14.90 -20.53 10.25
C ASN A 438 13.60 -21.13 10.82
N SER A 439 12.42 -20.76 10.35
CA SER A 439 11.19 -21.46 10.75
C SER A 439 11.07 -22.78 9.97
N ASP A 440 10.97 -23.90 10.66
CA ASP A 440 11.00 -25.24 10.06
C ASP A 440 10.03 -25.40 8.87
N GLN A 441 10.57 -25.93 7.77
CA GLN A 441 9.84 -26.20 6.52
C GLN A 441 8.66 -27.18 6.69
N ARG A 442 8.52 -27.83 7.85
CA ARG A 442 7.55 -28.90 8.13
C ARG A 442 6.22 -28.43 8.74
N GLU A 443 6.13 -27.23 9.31
CA GLU A 443 4.89 -26.80 9.98
C GLU A 443 3.79 -26.32 9.02
N ILE A 444 4.08 -26.14 7.73
CA ILE A 444 3.12 -25.51 6.78
C ILE A 444 2.21 -26.53 6.09
N GLU A 445 2.58 -27.82 6.05
CA GLU A 445 1.75 -28.87 5.44
C GLU A 445 0.65 -29.41 6.37
N ASP A 446 0.79 -29.23 7.69
CA ASP A 446 -0.14 -29.78 8.71
C ASP A 446 -1.08 -28.73 9.34
N LEU A 447 -1.10 -27.49 8.84
CA LEU A 447 -2.00 -26.46 9.35
C LEU A 447 -3.45 -26.75 8.96
N SER A 448 -4.20 -27.39 9.86
CA SER A 448 -5.66 -27.42 9.80
C SER A 448 -6.22 -25.98 9.74
N PRO A 449 -7.40 -25.76 9.11
CA PRO A 449 -7.98 -24.42 8.94
C PRO A 449 -8.16 -23.60 10.23
N ALA A 450 -8.09 -24.24 11.40
CA ALA A 450 -8.28 -23.62 12.70
C ALA A 450 -6.96 -23.25 13.43
N ALA A 451 -5.80 -23.76 13.00
CA ALA A 451 -4.55 -23.71 13.77
C ALA A 451 -3.51 -22.71 13.24
N ALA A 452 -3.66 -22.20 12.02
CA ALA A 452 -2.78 -21.14 11.53
C ALA A 452 -3.17 -19.84 12.24
N SER A 453 -2.27 -19.29 13.07
CA SER A 453 -2.32 -17.89 13.52
C SER A 453 -2.11 -16.97 12.32
N THR A 454 -3.16 -16.92 11.51
CA THR A 454 -3.24 -16.23 10.24
C THR A 454 -3.41 -14.76 10.57
N PHE A 455 -2.60 -13.89 9.97
CA PHE A 455 -2.97 -12.48 9.82
C PHE A 455 -4.18 -12.46 8.90
N CYS A 456 -5.36 -12.61 9.49
CA CYS A 456 -6.59 -12.46 8.76
C CYS A 456 -6.71 -10.96 8.43
N PHE A 457 -7.17 -10.58 7.22
CA PHE A 457 -7.58 -9.19 6.95
C PHE A 457 -8.65 -8.68 7.93
N TYR A 458 -9.18 -9.58 8.76
CA TYR A 458 -10.12 -9.36 9.83
C TYR A 458 -9.49 -9.69 11.20
N ASP A 459 -8.32 -9.15 11.52
CA ASP A 459 -7.82 -9.26 12.90
C ASP A 459 -8.72 -8.42 13.82
N GLN A 460 -9.67 -9.09 14.49
CA GLN A 460 -10.75 -8.42 15.20
C GLN A 460 -10.26 -7.74 16.49
N HIS A 461 -9.07 -8.03 17.04
CA HIS A 461 -8.46 -7.23 18.13
C HIS A 461 -6.95 -7.52 18.30
N PRO A 462 -6.07 -6.53 17.98
CA PRO A 462 -5.14 -6.03 19.00
C PRO A 462 -4.95 -4.50 18.97
N ARG A 463 -4.58 -3.93 20.13
CA ARG A 463 -4.57 -2.49 20.43
C ARG A 463 -3.30 -1.79 19.94
N ASP A 464 -3.42 -0.55 19.50
CA ASP A 464 -2.31 0.40 19.32
C ASP A 464 -2.60 1.67 20.16
N GLN A 465 -1.56 2.33 20.67
CA GLN A 465 -1.65 3.59 21.43
C GLN A 465 -1.81 4.80 20.50
N ARG A 466 -2.69 4.71 19.49
CA ARG A 466 -3.05 5.85 18.64
C ARG A 466 -4.17 6.64 19.31
N GLU A 467 -4.24 7.94 19.10
CA GLU A 467 -5.36 8.74 19.60
C GLU A 467 -6.69 8.09 19.16
N PRO A 468 -7.55 7.70 20.12
CA PRO A 468 -8.76 6.97 19.78
C PRO A 468 -9.72 7.89 19.04
N ILE A 469 -10.22 7.44 17.88
CA ILE A 469 -11.41 8.04 17.28
C ILE A 469 -12.55 7.78 18.28
N PRO A 470 -13.35 8.79 18.67
CA PRO A 470 -14.40 8.61 19.66
C PRO A 470 -15.32 7.43 19.32
N GLY A 471 -15.31 6.38 20.15
CA GLY A 471 -16.14 5.19 19.99
C GLY A 471 -15.63 4.11 19.02
N LEU A 472 -14.45 4.27 18.40
CA LEU A 472 -13.89 3.34 17.42
C LEU A 472 -12.44 2.97 17.75
N ASN A 473 -12.16 1.66 17.73
CA ASN A 473 -10.80 1.14 17.94
C ASN A 473 -10.08 1.06 16.59
N VAL A 474 -8.99 1.81 16.45
CA VAL A 474 -8.15 1.77 15.24
C VAL A 474 -7.40 0.43 15.19
N PRO A 475 -7.46 -0.31 14.06
CA PRO A 475 -6.69 -1.52 13.86
C PRO A 475 -5.19 -1.25 13.99
N ARG A 476 -4.47 -2.20 14.59
CA ARG A 476 -3.01 -2.16 14.68
C ARG A 476 -2.36 -2.05 13.31
N HIS A 477 -2.86 -2.85 12.37
CA HIS A 477 -2.44 -2.89 10.98
C HIS A 477 -3.54 -2.28 10.12
N ILE A 478 -3.20 -1.27 9.33
CA ILE A 478 -4.13 -0.70 8.37
C ILE A 478 -3.75 -1.28 7.01
N PHE A 479 -4.58 -2.17 6.49
CA PHE A 479 -4.41 -2.79 5.19
C PHE A 479 -5.22 -2.03 4.14
N ASP A 480 -4.63 -1.87 2.97
CA ASP A 480 -5.31 -1.41 1.78
C ASP A 480 -5.03 -2.36 0.60
N PRO A 481 -6.05 -2.80 -0.17
CA PRO A 481 -7.46 -2.55 0.10
C PRO A 481 -7.92 -3.30 1.35
N ALA A 482 -8.84 -2.69 2.11
CA ALA A 482 -9.40 -3.36 3.30
C ALA A 482 -10.13 -4.66 2.92
N ILE A 483 -10.75 -4.72 1.74
CA ILE A 483 -11.33 -5.92 1.12
C ILE A 483 -10.54 -6.25 -0.13
N MET A 484 -9.87 -7.40 -0.14
CA MET A 484 -9.14 -7.83 -1.34
C MET A 484 -10.11 -8.06 -2.53
N PRO A 485 -9.80 -7.52 -3.71
CA PRO A 485 -10.59 -7.74 -4.91
C PRO A 485 -10.50 -9.20 -5.38
N ALA A 486 -11.35 -9.57 -6.33
CA ALA A 486 -11.22 -10.85 -7.01
C ALA A 486 -9.90 -10.89 -7.80
N PHE A 487 -9.18 -12.01 -7.65
CA PHE A 487 -7.91 -12.24 -8.36
C PHE A 487 -8.14 -12.90 -9.71
N TYR A 488 -7.45 -12.37 -10.72
CA TYR A 488 -7.46 -12.88 -12.09
C TYR A 488 -6.05 -13.32 -12.51
N PRO A 489 -5.93 -14.39 -13.32
CA PRO A 489 -4.64 -14.84 -13.82
C PRO A 489 -3.92 -13.74 -14.58
N ASP A 490 -2.61 -13.59 -14.34
CA ASP A 490 -1.72 -12.67 -15.06
C ASP A 490 -2.02 -11.16 -14.86
N ILE A 491 -3.02 -10.83 -14.05
CA ILE A 491 -3.33 -9.46 -13.62
C ILE A 491 -2.53 -9.13 -12.37
N ARG A 492 -1.84 -7.99 -12.37
CA ARG A 492 -1.07 -7.51 -11.22
C ARG A 492 -1.97 -6.77 -10.24
N TYR A 493 -1.82 -7.10 -8.96
CA TYR A 493 -2.48 -6.45 -7.84
C TYR A 493 -1.43 -5.91 -6.88
N THR A 494 -1.64 -4.70 -6.39
CA THR A 494 -0.83 -4.11 -5.32
C THR A 494 -1.70 -4.01 -4.07
N ALA A 495 -1.14 -4.38 -2.94
CA ALA A 495 -1.72 -4.16 -1.62
C ALA A 495 -0.67 -3.49 -0.72
N TYR A 496 -1.14 -2.67 0.21
CA TYR A 496 -0.33 -1.97 1.17
C TYR A 496 -0.73 -2.34 2.60
N CYS A 497 0.21 -2.21 3.51
CA CYS A 497 -0.05 -2.29 4.93
C CYS A 497 0.78 -1.26 5.69
N LEU A 498 0.12 -0.41 6.48
CA LEU A 498 0.77 0.45 7.46
C LEU A 498 0.94 -0.33 8.78
N LEU A 499 2.20 -0.48 9.19
CA LEU A 499 2.62 -1.33 10.30
C LEU A 499 3.28 -0.51 11.42
N PRO A 500 2.97 -0.77 12.70
CA PRO A 500 3.78 -0.29 13.80
C PRO A 500 5.04 -1.16 13.95
N ARG A 501 6.22 -0.55 14.07
CA ARG A 501 7.54 -1.21 14.15
C ARG A 501 7.73 -2.08 15.39
N LYS A 502 6.97 -1.84 16.47
CA LYS A 502 6.97 -2.68 17.68
C LYS A 502 5.93 -3.80 17.58
N ASP A 503 5.72 -4.35 16.39
CA ASP A 503 5.04 -5.63 16.29
C ASP A 503 6.02 -6.79 16.40
N PHE A 504 6.13 -7.36 17.60
CA PHE A 504 6.92 -8.56 17.88
C PHE A 504 6.52 -9.79 17.03
N ARG A 505 5.38 -9.73 16.33
CA ARG A 505 4.95 -10.77 15.37
C ARG A 505 5.61 -10.63 14.00
N ILE A 506 6.17 -9.46 13.68
CA ILE A 506 6.90 -9.23 12.43
C ILE A 506 8.39 -9.31 12.76
N PRO A 507 9.12 -10.29 12.22
CA PRO A 507 10.55 -10.37 12.38
C PRO A 507 11.21 -9.04 11.99
N GLN A 508 12.30 -8.66 12.65
CA GLN A 508 13.02 -7.42 12.31
C GLN A 508 13.52 -7.41 10.85
N ASN A 509 13.73 -8.58 10.26
CA ASN A 509 14.13 -8.75 8.87
C ASN A 509 13.34 -9.91 8.22
N PRO A 510 12.08 -9.69 7.81
CA PRO A 510 11.29 -10.74 7.21
C PRO A 510 11.79 -10.98 5.79
N GLN A 511 12.07 -12.24 5.45
CA GLN A 511 12.53 -12.62 4.11
C GLN A 511 11.36 -13.07 3.22
N THR A 512 10.28 -13.56 3.82
CA THR A 512 9.09 -14.01 3.10
C THR A 512 7.82 -13.66 3.85
N ILE A 513 6.73 -13.46 3.09
CA ILE A 513 5.35 -13.46 3.60
C ILE A 513 4.58 -14.57 2.89
N ILE A 514 3.63 -15.18 3.60
CA ILE A 514 2.74 -16.19 3.01
C ILE A 514 1.39 -15.56 2.76
N LEU A 515 0.81 -15.79 1.59
CA LEU A 515 -0.54 -15.38 1.25
C LEU A 515 -1.41 -16.61 1.11
N HIS A 516 -2.46 -16.71 1.93
CA HIS A 516 -3.44 -17.77 1.87
C HIS A 516 -4.66 -17.33 1.06
N ALA A 517 -5.28 -18.25 0.32
CA ALA A 517 -6.49 -17.99 -0.46
C ALA A 517 -7.42 -19.21 -0.41
N PHE A 518 -8.74 -19.03 -0.41
CA PHE A 518 -9.67 -20.15 -0.58
C PHE A 518 -10.19 -20.24 -2.02
N CYS A 519 -9.97 -21.39 -2.67
CA CYS A 519 -10.51 -21.69 -4.00
C CYS A 519 -11.41 -22.91 -3.92
N GLN A 520 -12.70 -22.76 -4.21
CA GLN A 520 -13.66 -23.90 -4.26
C GLN A 520 -13.66 -24.80 -3.00
N GLY A 521 -13.29 -24.27 -1.84
CA GLY A 521 -13.19 -25.02 -0.57
C GLY A 521 -11.78 -25.49 -0.21
N GLU A 522 -10.79 -25.31 -1.08
CA GLU A 522 -9.37 -25.64 -0.83
C GLU A 522 -8.58 -24.40 -0.40
N LEU A 523 -7.69 -24.55 0.59
CA LEU A 523 -6.76 -23.51 1.04
C LEU A 523 -5.49 -23.56 0.19
N LEU A 524 -5.22 -22.49 -0.54
CA LEU A 524 -4.02 -22.27 -1.33
C LEU A 524 -3.06 -21.37 -0.54
N GLY A 525 -1.76 -21.63 -0.60
CA GLY A 525 -0.73 -20.79 0.00
C GLY A 525 0.31 -20.34 -1.04
N LEU A 526 0.68 -19.06 -1.03
CA LEU A 526 1.67 -18.46 -1.91
C LEU A 526 2.77 -17.81 -1.07
N ARG A 527 4.02 -18.23 -1.23
CA ARG A 527 5.17 -17.58 -0.62
C ARG A 527 5.64 -16.41 -1.48
N ILE A 528 5.83 -15.26 -0.87
CA ILE A 528 6.22 -14.02 -1.54
C ILE A 528 7.50 -13.52 -0.89
N PRO A 529 8.59 -13.31 -1.65
CA PRO A 529 9.84 -12.78 -1.12
C PRO A 529 9.67 -11.32 -0.71
N VAL A 530 10.26 -10.94 0.43
CA VAL A 530 10.27 -9.57 0.95
C VAL A 530 11.66 -8.99 0.78
N GLN A 531 11.72 -7.82 0.16
CA GLN A 531 12.92 -7.00 0.06
C GLN A 531 12.80 -5.79 0.98
N ILE A 532 13.76 -5.63 1.90
CA ILE A 532 13.83 -4.42 2.72
C ILE A 532 14.36 -3.29 1.85
N VAL A 533 13.55 -2.26 1.72
CA VAL A 533 13.97 -0.96 1.21
C VAL A 533 14.57 -0.20 2.39
N ALA A 534 15.67 0.51 2.18
CA ALA A 534 16.25 1.39 3.18
C ALA A 534 15.23 2.44 3.67
N LYS A 535 15.62 3.31 4.61
CA LYS A 535 14.73 4.35 5.13
C LYS A 535 14.12 5.17 3.97
N GLY A 536 12.79 5.24 3.94
CA GLY A 536 12.04 5.88 2.86
C GLY A 536 10.60 6.19 3.26
N GLU A 537 9.89 6.93 2.41
CA GLU A 537 8.51 7.36 2.67
C GLU A 537 7.56 7.02 1.51
N THR A 538 8.07 6.47 0.40
CA THR A 538 7.28 6.30 -0.83
C THR A 538 6.16 5.29 -0.63
N ILE A 539 6.47 4.14 -0.01
CA ILE A 539 5.48 3.10 0.27
C ILE A 539 4.51 3.59 1.36
N HIS A 540 4.98 4.36 2.34
CA HIS A 540 4.11 4.98 3.36
C HIS A 540 3.09 5.95 2.73
N HIS A 541 3.55 6.85 1.86
CA HIS A 541 2.70 7.82 1.20
C HIS A 541 1.65 7.15 0.31
N LEU A 542 2.04 6.13 -0.47
CA LEU A 542 1.10 5.36 -1.30
C LEU A 542 0.09 4.58 -0.46
N ALA A 543 0.55 3.91 0.60
CA ALA A 543 -0.32 3.19 1.53
C ALA A 543 -1.35 4.12 2.18
N ALA A 544 -0.91 5.28 2.66
CA ALA A 544 -1.78 6.29 3.24
C ALA A 544 -2.75 6.87 2.20
N LYS A 545 -2.30 7.16 0.97
CA LYS A 545 -3.14 7.65 -0.12
C LYS A 545 -4.25 6.68 -0.48
N GLN A 546 -3.92 5.40 -0.68
CA GLN A 546 -4.93 4.39 -1.02
C GLN A 546 -5.92 4.20 0.14
N THR A 547 -5.43 4.16 1.38
CA THR A 547 -6.28 4.06 2.58
C THR A 547 -7.26 5.24 2.68
N VAL A 548 -6.78 6.48 2.53
CA VAL A 548 -7.63 7.69 2.57
C VAL A 548 -8.68 7.64 1.46
N ARG A 549 -8.28 7.24 0.24
CA ARG A 549 -9.21 7.07 -0.89
C ARG A 549 -10.30 6.04 -0.58
N ASP A 550 -9.94 4.86 -0.09
CA ASP A 550 -10.94 3.81 0.19
C ASP A 550 -11.85 4.19 1.37
N LEU A 551 -11.35 4.93 2.37
CA LEU A 551 -12.19 5.52 3.43
C LEU A 551 -13.20 6.55 2.87
N GLU A 552 -12.76 7.46 2.01
CA GLU A 552 -13.63 8.49 1.39
C GLU A 552 -14.70 7.90 0.47
N LEU A 553 -14.45 6.70 -0.05
CA LEU A 553 -15.37 5.91 -0.88
C LEU A 553 -16.25 4.95 -0.07
N GLY A 554 -16.16 4.93 1.25
CA GLY A 554 -17.00 4.08 2.09
C GLY A 554 -16.58 2.60 2.10
N ARG A 555 -15.28 2.32 1.92
CA ARG A 555 -14.74 0.95 1.73
C ARG A 555 -13.49 0.67 2.55
N GLY A 556 -13.11 1.59 3.43
CA GLY A 556 -11.96 1.44 4.30
C GLY A 556 -12.21 0.44 5.42
N TRP A 557 -11.35 0.50 6.43
CA TRP A 557 -11.42 -0.40 7.58
C TRP A 557 -12.56 -0.04 8.55
N ILE A 558 -13.03 1.21 8.54
CA ILE A 558 -14.06 1.72 9.47
C ILE A 558 -15.41 1.06 9.21
N GLU A 559 -15.75 0.83 7.95
CA GLU A 559 -17.01 0.23 7.52
C GLU A 559 -17.14 -1.23 7.97
N LYS A 560 -16.03 -1.86 8.34
CA LYS A 560 -15.98 -3.21 8.91
C LYS A 560 -16.04 -3.25 10.43
N ALA A 561 -15.79 -2.14 11.11
CA ALA A 561 -15.73 -2.12 12.57
C ALA A 561 -17.12 -2.41 13.16
N LYS A 562 -17.30 -3.59 13.76
CA LYS A 562 -18.55 -3.98 14.43
C LYS A 562 -18.86 -2.98 15.55
N GLY A 563 -20.01 -2.33 15.46
CA GLY A 563 -20.43 -1.24 16.37
C GLY A 563 -21.14 -0.11 15.63
N VAL A 564 -20.86 0.06 14.33
CA VAL A 564 -21.57 1.00 13.44
C VAL A 564 -22.82 0.33 12.87
N ARG A 565 -23.68 -0.23 13.73
CA ARG A 565 -25.11 -0.38 13.35
C ARG A 565 -25.77 0.90 13.80
N ALA A 566 -26.33 1.64 12.85
CA ALA A 566 -27.27 2.72 13.11
C ALA A 566 -28.35 2.22 14.08
N SER A 567 -28.17 2.49 15.38
CA SER A 567 -29.26 2.42 16.34
C SER A 567 -30.23 3.50 15.91
N GLY A 568 -31.34 3.07 15.33
CA GLY A 568 -32.32 3.94 14.69
C GLY A 568 -32.69 5.13 15.56
N HIS A 569 -32.41 6.33 15.06
CA HIS A 569 -33.18 7.54 15.34
C HIS A 569 -33.35 8.24 13.99
N SER A 570 -34.53 8.08 13.41
CA SER A 570 -35.03 8.96 12.37
C SER A 570 -35.26 10.34 12.99
N GLY A 571 -34.29 11.25 12.83
CA GLY A 571 -34.39 12.63 13.32
C GLY A 571 -33.24 13.49 12.81
N SER A 572 -33.51 14.28 11.77
CA SER A 572 -32.75 15.43 11.24
C SER A 572 -31.21 15.35 11.12
N GLY A 573 -30.74 15.24 9.86
CA GLY A 573 -29.60 16.01 9.33
C GLY A 573 -28.22 15.81 9.96
N GLY A 574 -27.55 14.71 9.62
CA GLY A 574 -26.11 14.52 9.86
C GLY A 574 -25.78 13.05 10.12
N SER A 575 -25.36 12.31 9.09
CA SER A 575 -25.01 10.90 9.22
C SER A 575 -23.82 10.72 10.17
N TRP A 576 -24.07 10.14 11.35
CA TRP A 576 -23.07 9.82 12.38
C TRP A 576 -21.91 8.95 11.86
N VAL A 577 -22.09 8.29 10.70
CA VAL A 577 -21.07 7.45 10.02
C VAL A 577 -19.97 8.28 9.35
N GLY A 578 -20.23 9.54 8.99
CA GLY A 578 -19.26 10.38 8.28
C GLY A 578 -18.13 10.95 9.16
N LYS A 579 -18.41 11.20 10.45
CA LYS A 579 -17.45 11.85 11.35
C LYS A 579 -16.21 10.99 11.68
N PRO A 580 -16.33 9.67 11.94
CA PRO A 580 -15.16 8.81 12.12
C PRO A 580 -14.28 8.72 10.87
N VAL A 581 -14.90 8.61 9.68
CA VAL A 581 -14.18 8.59 8.39
C VAL A 581 -13.42 9.89 8.20
N GLN A 582 -14.07 11.04 8.44
CA GLN A 582 -13.42 12.35 8.37
C GLN A 582 -12.20 12.44 9.30
N LEU A 583 -12.34 12.03 10.58
CA LEU A 583 -11.26 12.09 11.55
C LEU A 583 -10.08 11.19 11.17
N GLU A 584 -10.35 9.99 10.66
CA GLU A 584 -9.29 9.07 10.23
C GLU A 584 -8.58 9.58 8.96
N CYS A 585 -9.32 10.10 7.99
CA CYS A 585 -8.73 10.74 6.82
C CYS A 585 -7.86 11.94 7.22
N GLN A 586 -8.33 12.74 8.19
CA GLN A 586 -7.54 13.86 8.73
C GLN A 586 -6.26 13.39 9.42
N ARG A 587 -6.35 12.34 10.25
CA ARG A 587 -5.20 11.76 10.94
C ARG A 587 -4.16 11.19 9.98
N LEU A 588 -4.58 10.45 8.95
CA LEU A 588 -3.67 9.89 7.94
C LEU A 588 -3.10 10.99 7.04
N GLY A 589 -3.94 11.95 6.64
CA GLY A 589 -3.56 13.07 5.77
C GLY A 589 -2.50 13.98 6.38
N THR A 590 -2.69 14.42 7.62
CA THR A 590 -1.70 15.26 8.32
C THR A 590 -0.42 14.48 8.65
N ARG A 591 -0.55 13.22 9.11
CA ARG A 591 0.61 12.39 9.49
C ARG A 591 1.54 12.05 8.33
N PHE A 592 0.99 11.75 7.16
CA PHE A 592 1.74 11.32 5.98
C PHE A 592 1.77 12.37 4.87
N GLN A 593 1.33 13.60 5.14
CA GLN A 593 1.26 14.71 4.18
C GLN A 593 0.51 14.32 2.89
N ILE A 594 -0.67 13.70 3.05
CA ILE A 594 -1.54 13.27 1.96
C ILE A 594 -2.82 14.11 1.92
N SER A 595 -3.08 14.75 0.79
CA SER A 595 -4.33 15.48 0.55
C SER A 595 -5.48 14.57 0.12
N GLY A 596 -6.71 14.97 0.45
CA GLY A 596 -7.96 14.29 0.10
C GLY A 596 -9.16 15.22 0.26
N ARG A 597 -10.36 14.66 0.37
CA ARG A 597 -11.61 15.40 0.61
C ARG A 597 -11.62 16.12 1.97
N HIS A 598 -10.90 15.58 2.95
CA HIS A 598 -10.91 16.08 4.34
C HIS A 598 -9.60 16.76 4.79
N CYS A 599 -8.60 16.78 3.91
CA CYS A 599 -7.27 17.34 4.14
C CYS A 599 -6.78 18.12 2.92
N SER A 600 -6.33 19.35 3.13
CA SER A 600 -5.89 20.26 2.08
C SER A 600 -4.45 20.70 2.30
N PHE A 601 -3.69 20.87 1.21
CA PHE A 601 -2.41 21.56 1.27
C PHE A 601 -2.65 23.05 1.52
N VAL A 602 -1.99 23.57 2.56
CA VAL A 602 -1.85 24.98 2.88
C VAL A 602 -0.42 25.37 2.60
N ALA A 603 -0.24 26.38 1.77
CA ALA A 603 1.07 26.99 1.52
C ALA A 603 1.22 28.19 2.45
N VAL A 604 2.17 28.17 3.39
CA VAL A 604 2.39 29.26 4.36
C VAL A 604 3.81 29.81 4.24
N SER A 605 3.94 31.13 4.33
CA SER A 605 5.21 31.86 4.33
C SER A 605 6.00 31.60 5.61
N CYS A 606 7.28 31.23 5.49
CA CYS A 606 8.14 30.90 6.62
C CYS A 606 8.88 32.13 7.19
N ASN A 607 8.17 33.20 7.55
CA ASN A 607 8.79 34.42 8.09
C ASN A 607 8.85 34.50 9.63
N GLN A 608 8.62 33.39 10.34
CA GLN A 608 8.75 33.35 11.80
C GLN A 608 10.15 32.86 12.21
N ARG A 609 10.90 33.70 12.96
CA ARG A 609 12.10 33.28 13.68
C ARG A 609 11.75 32.09 14.60
N PRO A 610 12.65 31.11 14.77
CA PRO A 610 12.35 29.94 15.59
C PRO A 610 12.21 30.37 17.05
N GLN A 611 10.97 30.41 17.55
CA GLN A 611 10.67 30.32 18.97
C GLN A 611 10.22 28.90 19.28
N ASP A 612 10.72 28.41 20.40
CA ASP A 612 10.64 27.05 20.89
C ASP A 612 9.19 26.56 21.02
N ASP A 613 8.64 25.93 19.97
CA ASP A 613 7.64 24.86 20.01
C ASP A 613 7.27 24.43 18.57
N CYS A 614 8.25 23.93 17.82
CA CYS A 614 8.04 23.28 16.53
C CYS A 614 9.14 22.23 16.33
N THR A 615 8.89 20.99 16.72
CA THR A 615 9.74 19.85 16.29
C THR A 615 9.34 19.43 14.87
N VAL A 616 9.45 20.35 13.92
CA VAL A 616 9.52 20.04 12.50
C VAL A 616 10.94 20.34 12.07
N ALA A 617 11.77 19.29 12.01
CA ALA A 617 13.10 19.42 11.46
C ALA A 617 12.99 19.91 10.00
N PRO A 618 13.82 20.88 9.58
CA PRO A 618 13.86 21.28 8.17
C PRO A 618 14.20 20.05 7.31
N PRO A 619 13.68 19.94 6.07
CA PRO A 619 14.08 18.85 5.19
C PRO A 619 15.60 18.96 5.00
N SER A 620 16.32 17.90 5.37
CA SER A 620 17.74 17.78 5.08
C SER A 620 17.92 17.66 3.57
N SER A 621 17.93 18.80 2.88
CA SER A 621 18.72 18.91 1.66
C SER A 621 20.19 18.87 2.09
N TRP A 622 20.94 17.97 1.45
CA TRP A 622 22.37 17.96 1.10
C TRP A 622 22.78 16.48 1.05
N ASP A 623 22.73 15.92 -0.16
CA ASP A 623 23.31 14.65 -0.59
C ASP A 623 23.09 13.41 0.30
N ALA A 624 21.87 12.87 0.31
CA ALA A 624 21.67 11.47 0.68
C ALA A 624 21.95 10.58 -0.53
N ALA A 625 23.24 10.38 -0.81
CA ALA A 625 23.71 9.27 -1.62
C ALA A 625 23.18 7.95 -1.00
N LEU A 626 22.74 7.02 -1.85
CA LEU A 626 22.66 5.62 -1.46
C LEU A 626 24.04 5.24 -0.88
N PRO A 627 24.14 4.64 0.32
CA PRO A 627 25.43 4.19 0.81
C PRO A 627 25.94 3.09 -0.13
N CYS A 628 26.99 3.44 -0.88
CA CYS A 628 27.80 2.50 -1.63
C CYS A 628 28.54 1.57 -0.67
N GLY A 629 28.76 0.34 -1.14
CA GLY A 629 29.36 -0.75 -0.40
C GLY A 629 30.70 -0.41 0.24
N VAL A 630 30.97 -1.12 1.34
CA VAL A 630 32.28 -1.16 1.99
C VAL A 630 33.28 -1.78 1.01
N ALA A 631 34.07 -0.94 0.36
CA ALA A 631 35.25 -1.36 -0.39
C ALA A 631 36.41 -1.61 0.59
N MET A 632 36.93 -2.82 0.58
CA MET A 632 38.15 -3.21 1.28
C MET A 632 39.36 -2.47 0.72
N THR A 633 40.21 -1.92 1.59
CA THR A 633 41.63 -1.66 1.28
C THR A 633 42.50 -2.22 2.41
N SER A 634 43.52 -2.96 2.01
CA SER A 634 44.45 -3.69 2.87
C SER A 634 45.43 -2.75 3.57
N PRO A 635 45.84 -3.07 4.82
CA PRO A 635 47.25 -3.37 5.00
C PRO A 635 47.45 -4.74 5.66
N VAL A 636 48.56 -5.36 5.30
CA VAL A 636 48.99 -6.70 5.70
C VAL A 636 49.19 -6.79 7.22
N VAL A 637 48.27 -7.44 7.93
CA VAL A 637 48.49 -8.07 9.25
C VAL A 637 47.66 -9.35 9.32
N ARG A 638 48.24 -10.42 9.85
CA ARG A 638 47.70 -11.79 9.88
C ARG A 638 46.35 -11.89 10.62
N SER A 639 45.57 -12.86 10.15
CA SER A 639 44.16 -13.16 10.43
C SER A 639 43.76 -13.30 11.91
N ALA A 640 42.67 -12.61 12.26
CA ALA A 640 41.62 -13.10 13.16
C ALA A 640 40.28 -12.58 12.61
N THR A 641 39.28 -13.44 12.51
CA THR A 641 37.95 -13.09 11.98
C THR A 641 37.15 -12.28 12.99
N LEU A 642 36.27 -11.39 12.51
CA LEU A 642 35.36 -10.59 13.35
C LEU A 642 34.47 -11.50 14.25
N ALA A 643 34.20 -12.73 13.79
CA ALA A 643 33.50 -13.76 14.56
C ALA A 643 34.30 -14.27 15.77
N GLU A 644 35.63 -14.35 15.67
CA GLU A 644 36.51 -14.76 16.79
C GLU A 644 36.63 -13.66 17.85
N VAL A 645 36.64 -12.38 17.44
CA VAL A 645 36.66 -11.23 18.37
C VAL A 645 35.31 -11.05 19.08
N ILE A 646 34.21 -11.33 18.39
CA ILE A 646 32.85 -11.33 18.98
C ILE A 646 32.68 -12.54 19.92
N HIS A 647 33.11 -13.74 19.53
CA HIS A 647 33.04 -14.93 20.39
C HIS A 647 33.92 -14.84 21.65
N ALA A 648 35.10 -14.21 21.57
CA ALA A 648 36.00 -14.05 22.72
C ALA A 648 35.48 -13.04 23.77
N ARG A 649 34.71 -12.03 23.35
CA ARG A 649 34.11 -11.03 24.25
C ARG A 649 32.86 -11.58 24.95
N ASP A 650 32.11 -12.42 24.25
CA ASP A 650 30.87 -13.06 24.72
C ASP A 650 31.16 -14.22 25.72
N SER A 651 32.29 -14.93 25.56
CA SER A 651 32.68 -16.02 26.48
C SER A 651 33.12 -15.53 27.86
N SER A 652 33.90 -14.43 27.92
CA SER A 652 34.33 -13.82 29.19
C SER A 652 33.16 -13.27 30.02
N GLN A 653 32.14 -12.73 29.36
CA GLN A 653 30.97 -12.14 30.04
C GLN A 653 30.03 -13.24 30.57
N ARG A 654 29.89 -14.35 29.83
CA ARG A 654 29.12 -15.54 30.26
C ARG A 654 29.73 -16.25 31.46
N GLU A 655 31.05 -16.41 31.52
CA GLU A 655 31.72 -16.97 32.72
C GLU A 655 31.47 -16.09 33.96
N SER A 656 31.48 -14.76 33.79
CA SER A 656 31.15 -13.82 34.88
C SER A 656 29.68 -13.93 35.32
N HIS A 657 28.74 -14.11 34.39
CA HIS A 657 27.32 -14.26 34.70
C HIS A 657 26.99 -15.61 35.34
N LEU A 658 27.68 -16.69 34.92
CA LEU A 658 27.54 -18.02 35.51
C LEU A 658 27.91 -18.00 37.00
N GLN A 659 29.10 -17.50 37.33
CA GLN A 659 29.56 -17.44 38.71
C GLN A 659 28.67 -16.54 39.57
N HIS A 660 28.18 -15.43 39.00
CA HIS A 660 27.27 -14.53 39.69
C HIS A 660 25.90 -15.19 39.97
N LEU A 661 25.34 -15.89 39.00
CA LEU A 661 24.08 -16.62 39.15
C LEU A 661 24.18 -17.73 40.21
N VAL A 662 25.29 -18.48 40.22
CA VAL A 662 25.56 -19.50 41.25
C VAL A 662 25.69 -18.87 42.64
N ASN A 663 26.36 -17.72 42.76
CA ASN A 663 26.52 -17.02 44.03
C ASN A 663 25.21 -16.43 44.58
N MET A 664 24.25 -16.11 43.72
CA MET A 664 22.91 -15.65 44.13
C MET A 664 22.00 -16.77 44.64
N GLN A 665 22.39 -18.05 44.48
CA GLN A 665 21.60 -19.16 44.98
C GLN A 665 21.58 -19.17 46.51
N THR A 666 20.38 -19.20 47.09
CA THR A 666 20.21 -19.30 48.55
C THR A 666 20.72 -20.66 49.07
N PRO A 667 21.06 -20.78 50.37
CA PRO A 667 21.56 -22.05 50.94
C PRO A 667 20.66 -23.26 50.72
N ASN A 668 19.35 -23.03 50.58
CA ASN A 668 18.33 -24.05 50.39
C ASN A 668 18.13 -24.43 48.90
N GLY A 669 18.84 -23.78 47.96
CA GLY A 669 18.80 -24.13 46.54
C GLY A 669 17.90 -23.24 45.65
N SER A 670 17.21 -22.24 46.20
CA SER A 670 16.33 -21.34 45.43
C SER A 670 16.96 -19.99 45.10
N TRP A 671 16.37 -19.28 44.14
CA TRP A 671 16.66 -17.87 43.82
C TRP A 671 15.49 -16.98 44.20
N GLU A 672 15.81 -15.74 44.58
CA GLU A 672 14.82 -14.72 44.85
C GLU A 672 14.50 -13.90 43.60
N TRP A 673 13.25 -13.48 43.48
CA TRP A 673 12.80 -12.63 42.38
C TRP A 673 13.29 -11.20 42.59
N ASN A 674 14.40 -10.83 41.95
CA ASN A 674 14.99 -9.50 42.05
C ASN A 674 15.50 -9.00 40.69
N GLU A 675 15.77 -7.70 40.59
CA GLU A 675 16.23 -7.07 39.34
C GLU A 675 17.57 -7.64 38.85
N GLU A 676 18.41 -8.12 39.77
CA GLU A 676 19.73 -8.65 39.45
C GLU A 676 19.65 -10.00 38.73
N LEU A 677 18.84 -10.93 39.24
CA LEU A 677 18.49 -12.19 38.57
C LEU A 677 17.85 -11.91 37.21
N LEU A 678 16.87 -11.01 37.18
CA LEU A 678 16.18 -10.67 35.95
C LEU A 678 17.11 -10.04 34.92
N ASN A 679 18.10 -9.24 35.32
CA ASN A 679 19.07 -8.67 34.39
C ASN A 679 19.96 -9.76 33.76
N ILE A 680 20.43 -10.73 34.53
CA ILE A 680 21.25 -11.84 34.01
C ILE A 680 20.41 -12.70 33.05
N VAL A 681 19.20 -13.08 33.46
CA VAL A 681 18.33 -13.93 32.64
C VAL A 681 17.77 -13.16 31.43
N SER A 682 17.49 -11.86 31.55
CA SER A 682 16.91 -11.05 30.46
C SER A 682 17.91 -10.63 29.39
N GLN A 683 19.17 -10.32 29.76
CA GLN A 683 20.20 -9.91 28.80
C GLN A 683 20.59 -11.05 27.84
N GLU A 684 20.57 -12.30 28.30
CA GLU A 684 21.09 -13.42 27.50
C GLU A 684 20.04 -14.47 27.11
N LEU A 685 18.93 -14.60 27.83
CA LEU A 685 17.92 -15.62 27.55
C LEU A 685 16.73 -15.08 26.75
N LEU A 686 16.44 -13.78 26.84
CA LEU A 686 15.19 -13.23 26.29
C LEU A 686 15.31 -11.96 25.44
N MET A 687 16.42 -11.20 25.46
CA MET A 687 16.53 -9.92 24.74
C MET A 687 15.30 -8.99 24.99
N LEU A 688 14.71 -9.09 26.18
CA LEU A 688 13.51 -8.37 26.63
C LEU A 688 13.88 -7.50 27.83
N ALA A 689 13.21 -6.37 28.04
CA ALA A 689 13.39 -5.62 29.28
C ALA A 689 12.75 -6.39 30.46
N PRO A 690 13.28 -6.31 31.70
CA PRO A 690 12.73 -7.01 32.86
C PRO A 690 11.21 -6.82 33.07
N ARG A 691 10.65 -5.65 32.69
CA ARG A 691 9.21 -5.36 32.76
C ARG A 691 8.36 -6.17 31.78
N ASP A 692 8.93 -6.57 30.64
CA ASP A 692 8.21 -7.32 29.60
C ASP A 692 8.04 -8.80 29.99
N ILE A 693 8.99 -9.34 30.77
CA ILE A 693 8.92 -10.69 31.34
C ILE A 693 7.77 -10.75 32.35
N GLN A 694 7.71 -9.79 33.27
CA GLN A 694 6.65 -9.69 34.26
C GLN A 694 5.26 -9.56 33.62
N TYR A 695 5.11 -8.68 32.63
CA TYR A 695 3.84 -8.48 31.92
C TYR A 695 3.34 -9.74 31.20
N ARG A 696 4.25 -10.50 30.58
CA ARG A 696 3.88 -11.74 29.87
C ARG A 696 3.55 -12.88 30.81
N MET A 697 4.20 -12.93 31.97
CA MET A 697 3.86 -13.90 33.02
C MET A 697 2.46 -13.64 33.56
N GLU A 698 2.12 -12.38 33.82
CA GLU A 698 0.76 -11.96 34.20
C GLU A 698 -0.27 -12.33 33.11
N ALA A 699 0.10 -12.25 31.83
CA ALA A 699 -0.75 -12.65 30.71
C ALA A 699 -0.95 -14.17 30.59
N CYS A 700 0.11 -14.99 30.69
CA CYS A 700 -0.01 -16.46 30.69
C CYS A 700 -0.83 -16.94 31.88
N TYR A 701 -0.60 -16.32 33.03
CA TYR A 701 -1.37 -16.56 34.24
C TYR A 701 -2.87 -16.21 34.07
N GLY A 702 -3.17 -15.05 33.50
CA GLY A 702 -4.55 -14.64 33.21
C GLY A 702 -5.26 -15.59 32.25
N SER A 703 -4.53 -16.16 31.29
CA SER A 703 -5.02 -17.17 30.35
C SER A 703 -5.38 -18.48 31.06
N LEU A 704 -4.47 -19.00 31.91
CA LEU A 704 -4.66 -20.27 32.61
C LEU A 704 -5.75 -20.22 33.69
N THR A 705 -5.93 -19.06 34.35
CA THR A 705 -6.86 -18.89 35.49
C THR A 705 -8.20 -18.25 35.13
N ARG A 706 -8.37 -17.78 33.88
CA ARG A 706 -9.48 -16.90 33.46
C ARG A 706 -9.63 -15.65 34.34
N GLY A 707 -8.55 -15.20 34.98
CA GLY A 707 -8.50 -13.96 35.78
C GLY A 707 -9.01 -14.08 37.23
N ASN A 708 -9.20 -15.29 37.77
CA ASN A 708 -9.85 -15.50 39.07
C ASN A 708 -8.92 -15.71 40.28
N TRP A 709 -7.61 -15.52 40.12
CA TRP A 709 -6.64 -15.89 41.15
C TRP A 709 -5.55 -14.80 41.27
N ASP A 710 -4.92 -14.60 42.43
CA ASP A 710 -3.90 -13.55 42.66
C ASP A 710 -2.49 -14.14 42.89
N LEU A 711 -1.56 -13.80 41.99
CA LEU A 711 -0.15 -14.24 42.00
C LEU A 711 0.62 -13.74 43.24
N SER A 712 0.19 -12.63 43.83
CA SER A 712 0.82 -12.01 45.00
C SER A 712 0.35 -12.61 46.33
N ALA A 713 -0.70 -13.43 46.32
CA ALA A 713 -1.30 -14.00 47.52
C ALA A 713 -0.55 -15.23 48.07
N HIS A 714 0.25 -15.93 47.25
CA HIS A 714 1.02 -17.09 47.69
C HIS A 714 2.50 -16.74 47.89
N PRO A 715 3.04 -16.81 49.13
CA PRO A 715 4.35 -16.26 49.47
C PRO A 715 5.54 -16.99 48.81
N LEU A 716 5.33 -18.20 48.27
CA LEU A 716 6.40 -19.00 47.64
C LEU A 716 6.52 -18.81 46.12
N TRP A 717 5.54 -18.19 45.44
CA TRP A 717 5.47 -18.19 43.96
C TRP A 717 6.59 -17.41 43.26
N PRO A 718 6.92 -16.17 43.67
CA PRO A 718 8.01 -15.44 43.04
C PRO A 718 9.33 -16.19 43.12
N ARG A 719 9.55 -16.90 44.24
CA ARG A 719 10.75 -17.68 44.50
C ARG A 719 10.82 -18.95 43.66
N MET A 720 9.70 -19.64 43.45
CA MET A 720 9.63 -20.80 42.55
C MET A 720 9.87 -20.43 41.09
N LEU A 721 9.32 -19.30 40.65
CA LEU A 721 9.49 -18.79 39.29
C LEU A 721 10.93 -18.32 39.04
N ALA A 722 11.51 -17.58 39.99
CA ALA A 722 12.91 -17.18 39.95
C ALA A 722 13.85 -18.39 39.87
N THR A 723 13.58 -19.42 40.68
CA THR A 723 14.37 -20.66 40.71
C THR A 723 14.27 -21.43 39.39
N PHE A 724 13.09 -21.48 38.78
CA PHE A 724 12.89 -22.09 37.47
C PHE A 724 13.64 -21.35 36.35
N LEU A 725 13.54 -20.02 36.30
CA LEU A 725 14.22 -19.20 35.28
C LEU A 725 15.75 -19.34 35.38
N ALA A 726 16.30 -19.31 36.59
CA ALA A 726 17.72 -19.55 36.82
C ALA A 726 18.13 -20.96 36.36
N GLY A 727 17.33 -21.98 36.71
CA GLY A 727 17.59 -23.38 36.33
C GLY A 727 17.56 -23.63 34.83
N GLN A 728 16.69 -22.95 34.09
CA GLN A 728 16.63 -23.00 32.61
C GLN A 728 17.82 -22.28 31.98
N TRP A 729 18.26 -21.14 32.55
CA TRP A 729 19.46 -20.44 32.09
C TRP A 729 20.72 -21.30 32.21
N LEU A 730 20.88 -22.00 33.34
CA LEU A 730 22.00 -22.90 33.57
C LEU A 730 22.04 -24.05 32.53
N GLU A 731 20.89 -24.63 32.19
CA GLU A 731 20.80 -25.72 31.20
C GLU A 731 21.07 -25.28 29.77
N THR A 732 20.52 -24.14 29.37
CA THR A 732 20.49 -23.74 27.96
C THR A 732 21.72 -22.95 27.53
N ARG A 733 22.32 -22.14 28.43
CA ARG A 733 23.39 -21.19 28.08
C ARG A 733 24.74 -21.50 28.71
N ALA A 734 24.77 -22.07 29.92
CA ALA A 734 26.01 -22.48 30.58
C ALA A 734 26.49 -23.89 30.19
N GLY A 735 25.86 -24.53 29.19
CA GLY A 735 26.02 -25.94 28.82
C GLY A 735 27.45 -26.45 28.60
N ASN A 736 28.42 -25.55 28.37
CA ASN A 736 29.83 -25.89 28.18
C ASN A 736 30.62 -26.07 29.51
N ALA A 737 30.10 -25.55 30.64
CA ALA A 737 30.72 -25.59 31.97
C ALA A 737 29.90 -26.43 32.97
N ARG A 738 29.45 -27.62 32.54
CA ARG A 738 28.51 -28.46 33.29
C ARG A 738 28.97 -28.83 34.70
N GLU A 739 30.27 -29.03 34.90
CA GLU A 739 30.82 -29.36 36.23
C GLU A 739 30.63 -28.24 37.27
N GLU A 740 30.49 -26.98 36.82
CA GLU A 740 30.38 -25.81 37.69
C GLU A 740 28.94 -25.51 38.12
N TRP A 741 27.94 -25.74 37.25
CA TRP A 741 26.54 -25.42 37.56
C TRP A 741 25.63 -26.61 37.88
N ASP A 742 25.98 -27.84 37.48
CA ASP A 742 25.17 -29.03 37.74
C ASP A 742 24.84 -29.23 39.24
N PRO A 743 25.76 -28.93 40.20
CA PRO A 743 25.43 -28.96 41.62
C PRO A 743 24.39 -27.91 42.04
N ALA A 744 24.46 -26.70 41.47
CA ALA A 744 23.51 -25.63 41.75
C ALA A 744 22.12 -25.98 41.21
N LYS A 745 22.04 -26.52 39.98
CA LYS A 745 20.76 -26.96 39.40
C LYS A 745 20.14 -28.13 40.18
N LYS A 746 20.92 -29.14 40.57
CA LYS A 746 20.38 -30.26 41.37
C LYS A 746 19.78 -29.80 42.69
N LYS A 747 20.37 -28.79 43.34
CA LYS A 747 19.80 -28.15 44.53
C LYS A 747 18.50 -27.40 44.21
N ALA A 748 18.43 -26.74 43.06
CA ALA A 748 17.24 -26.05 42.58
C ALA A 748 16.07 -27.00 42.36
N ASP A 749 16.31 -28.10 41.64
CA ASP A 749 15.30 -29.10 41.32
C ASP A 749 14.80 -29.78 42.59
N PHE A 750 15.71 -30.14 43.52
CA PHE A 750 15.32 -30.69 44.82
C PHE A 750 14.46 -29.71 45.64
N TRP A 751 14.82 -28.42 45.66
CA TRP A 751 14.04 -27.40 46.35
C TRP A 751 12.66 -27.18 45.72
N MET A 752 12.58 -27.22 44.38
CA MET A 752 11.32 -27.12 43.64
C MET A 752 10.40 -28.32 43.91
N ASP A 753 10.94 -29.53 43.97
CA ASP A 753 10.19 -30.75 44.28
C ASP A 753 9.68 -30.76 45.74
N ASP A 754 10.53 -30.37 46.70
CA ASP A 754 10.14 -30.26 48.13
C ASP A 754 9.06 -29.17 48.34
N SER A 755 9.24 -28.01 47.69
CA SER A 755 8.31 -26.88 47.80
C SER A 755 6.98 -27.14 47.10
N THR A 756 6.97 -27.88 45.99
CA THR A 756 5.72 -28.30 45.31
C THR A 756 5.00 -29.41 46.07
N GLY A 757 5.72 -30.32 46.71
CA GLY A 757 5.16 -31.42 47.49
C GLY A 757 4.30 -30.97 48.69
N GLY A 758 4.54 -29.78 49.22
CA GLY A 758 3.76 -29.17 50.31
C GLY A 758 2.45 -28.49 49.88
N LEU A 759 2.19 -28.39 48.58
CA LEU A 759 1.01 -27.71 48.01
C LEU A 759 -0.15 -28.68 47.78
N ASP A 760 -1.36 -28.13 47.64
CA ASP A 760 -2.50 -28.95 47.23
C ASP A 760 -2.39 -29.41 45.75
N MET A 761 -3.17 -30.42 45.38
CA MET A 761 -3.10 -31.04 44.06
C MET A 761 -3.48 -30.06 42.91
N ALA A 762 -4.31 -29.06 43.19
CA ALA A 762 -4.72 -28.07 42.19
C ALA A 762 -3.59 -27.07 41.92
N ASP A 763 -2.93 -26.60 42.97
CA ASP A 763 -1.76 -25.73 42.90
C ASP A 763 -0.58 -26.43 42.23
N GLN A 764 -0.33 -27.70 42.56
CA GLN A 764 0.70 -28.52 41.90
C GLN A 764 0.47 -28.63 40.38
N LEU A 765 -0.77 -28.90 39.96
CA LEU A 765 -1.11 -29.03 38.54
C LEU A 765 -0.99 -27.68 37.81
N MET A 766 -1.40 -26.60 38.48
CA MET A 766 -1.33 -25.26 37.91
C MET A 766 0.11 -24.80 37.72
N ILE A 767 0.97 -24.97 38.73
CA ILE A 767 2.40 -24.63 38.63
C ILE A 767 3.04 -25.45 37.53
N ARG A 768 2.76 -26.75 37.44
CA ARG A 768 3.31 -27.60 36.38
C ARG A 768 2.91 -27.12 34.98
N ASN A 769 1.66 -26.67 34.79
CA ASN A 769 1.20 -26.14 33.51
C ASN A 769 1.84 -24.78 33.20
N LEU A 770 1.96 -23.91 34.19
CA LEU A 770 2.57 -22.58 34.04
C LEU A 770 4.07 -22.68 33.74
N LEU A 771 4.80 -23.55 34.44
CA LEU A 771 6.20 -23.84 34.16
C LEU A 771 6.39 -24.49 32.78
N LYS A 772 5.47 -25.35 32.35
CA LYS A 772 5.52 -25.97 31.01
C LYS A 772 5.27 -24.97 29.88
N GLU A 773 4.33 -24.05 30.05
CA GLU A 773 4.13 -22.96 29.09
C GLU A 773 5.32 -22.01 29.06
N LEU A 774 5.86 -21.64 30.23
CA LEU A 774 7.09 -20.85 30.30
C LEU A 774 8.28 -21.57 29.64
N ALA A 775 8.42 -22.88 29.85
CA ALA A 775 9.46 -23.69 29.20
C ALA A 775 9.30 -23.78 27.68
N SER A 776 8.08 -23.73 27.15
CA SER A 776 7.85 -23.69 25.69
C SER A 776 8.15 -22.34 25.06
N PHE A 777 8.23 -21.30 25.90
CA PHE A 777 8.49 -19.93 25.50
C PHE A 777 9.98 -19.56 25.57
N LEU A 778 10.70 -20.10 26.58
CA LEU A 778 12.16 -20.02 26.71
C LEU A 778 12.84 -20.99 25.73
#